data_AF-A0A1V2LIR6-F1
#
_entry.id   AF-A0A1V2LIR6-F1
#
_cell.length_a   1.000
_cell.length_b   1.000
_cell.length_c   1.000
_cell.angle_alpha   90.00
_cell.angle_beta   90.00
_cell.angle_gamma   90.00
#
_symmetry.space_group_name_H-M   'P 1'
#
loop_
_entity.id
_entity.type
_entity.pdbx_description
1 polymer ?
#
loop_
_entity_poly.entity_id
_entity_poly.type
_entity_poly.pdbx_seq_one_letter_code
_entity_poly.pdbx_strand_id
1 'polypeptide(L)'
;GTSLFEPSLVWLYLLLLVGCSGSVGARDVRVPDSAQGRTNSTLYTLCRNSDLNEMVDTIVNYEARFNKNYHYDWVFLNDEPFSEDFKTMVTKAVSGAAKFGTIPKHVWSTPSHIDVSLMDFNINSVLNDPEGAYPYADSKSYRNMCRFESGYFQWSELLMEYDYFWRVEPGVKLYCDVNYDIFKYMIDNQHDYGFTISLLEYPKTIPSLFPSFYKALENTNQTHLLSSDDNYSRFFYDDSNHSYNLCHFWTNFEIGNLNVFRSDEYMRLFKELEKRNGFYYERWGDAPVRTLILSTILKHPAIKRFIDIGYQHDPYLQCPQDLETRAENRCSCDPTLDITNNWFSCSWYFDSLVGEHQLRPKNDAHVYQRNDNMITKKNEDVKSEIQVKFESEEFVHSKLDIICPICSINMSGIDITDRITHANQCIDTSNIIIPGKQESGDVSAASKRMRVTKSTEVKIETDNTKNDGKPRKKRTAKPKPDIPLVKILRFPDSNEIIAVDAFCYAPRDDISVYLLTHFHSDHYGGLCKSWNNGSLIICTPITARLVQHKFKFPIEKMFVVPEYGKEYTIPKLKDIKVSVFDANHCPGAGIFVLKTKSFKYLHCGDFRANMKMVEELKNIYPSGFDRCYLDTTYFNPKYSFPDQSDVIRYTSDWIKSKCKSHKSQQQRIVDFFRKKDIHEVKEFLVVIGTYSIGKERVALGIAKGLNTKVYCSKEKYAMMKLFEWNELEDILECDENKAVECGVHLLPMQKLRKDLMKEYLKKYSSAYRSILVVQPTGWTYGYTVSPDSDPHTEEATYKRYDTGFNNVKRDEIRDGVVPYRRIPVAYSEHSSYAELVMFIRTLPVKKWIPTVNMQTVCSEDLHQVLEATDDAESCT
;
A
#
# COMPACT_ATOMS: atom_id res chain seq x y z
N GLY A 1 54.83 -53.72 -13.48
CA GLY A 1 55.91 -54.14 -12.58
C GLY A 1 56.08 -53.07 -11.54
N THR A 2 55.70 -53.32 -10.27
CA THR A 2 56.52 -53.99 -9.23
C THR A 2 57.76 -53.16 -8.89
N SER A 3 58.01 -52.72 -7.66
CA SER A 3 57.51 -53.23 -6.37
C SER A 3 57.93 -52.33 -5.19
N LEU A 4 57.03 -52.32 -4.18
CA LEU A 4 57.26 -52.45 -2.73
C LEU A 4 58.07 -51.38 -1.98
N PHE A 5 57.43 -50.74 -0.99
CA PHE A 5 57.97 -50.61 0.37
C PHE A 5 56.83 -50.54 1.42
N GLU A 6 57.06 -51.23 2.54
CA GLU A 6 56.14 -51.61 3.63
C GLU A 6 55.82 -50.50 4.66
N PRO A 7 54.82 -50.71 5.55
CA PRO A 7 54.23 -49.69 6.42
C PRO A 7 54.65 -49.84 7.90
N SER A 8 55.16 -48.77 8.51
CA SER A 8 55.28 -48.69 9.98
C SER A 8 55.51 -47.26 10.49
N LEU A 9 54.54 -46.35 10.34
CA LEU A 9 54.66 -44.99 10.92
C LEU A 9 53.33 -44.27 11.22
N VAL A 10 52.22 -45.00 11.42
CA VAL A 10 50.89 -44.38 11.67
C VAL A 10 50.52 -44.33 13.17
N TRP A 11 51.30 -44.93 14.07
CA TRP A 11 50.94 -45.03 15.50
C TRP A 11 51.61 -44.02 16.44
N LEU A 12 52.43 -43.07 15.96
CA LEU A 12 53.14 -42.10 16.82
C LEU A 12 52.56 -40.67 16.83
N TYR A 13 51.61 -40.34 15.94
CA TYR A 13 51.05 -38.98 15.87
C TYR A 13 49.78 -38.77 16.72
N LEU A 14 49.26 -39.83 17.36
CA LEU A 14 48.03 -39.78 18.16
C LEU A 14 48.26 -39.56 19.67
N LEU A 15 49.52 -39.38 20.13
CA LEU A 15 49.87 -39.29 21.55
C LEU A 15 50.53 -37.96 21.99
N LEU A 16 50.60 -36.94 21.12
CA LEU A 16 51.24 -35.64 21.44
C LEU A 16 50.26 -34.45 21.59
N LEU A 17 48.96 -34.71 21.75
CA LEU A 17 47.94 -33.67 22.01
C LEU A 17 47.20 -33.87 23.34
N VAL A 18 47.82 -34.53 24.32
CA VAL A 18 47.34 -34.59 25.71
C VAL A 18 48.49 -34.23 26.64
N GLY A 19 48.50 -32.99 27.14
CA GLY A 19 49.40 -32.59 28.23
C GLY A 19 50.07 -31.23 28.07
N CYS A 20 49.30 -30.15 28.08
CA CYS A 20 49.78 -28.82 28.49
C CYS A 20 48.61 -28.06 29.14
N SER A 21 48.41 -28.30 30.44
CA SER A 21 47.53 -27.53 31.32
C SER A 21 48.31 -26.32 31.85
N GLY A 22 47.99 -25.14 31.31
CA GLY A 22 48.43 -23.84 31.78
C GLY A 22 47.27 -22.84 31.60
N SER A 23 46.83 -22.27 32.72
CA SER A 23 45.60 -21.50 32.92
C SER A 23 45.42 -20.28 32.01
N VAL A 24 44.33 -20.29 31.23
CA VAL A 24 43.59 -19.08 30.82
C VAL A 24 42.12 -19.37 31.16
N GLY A 25 41.54 -18.54 32.03
CA GLY A 25 40.23 -18.80 32.64
C GLY A 25 39.12 -18.93 31.61
N ALA A 26 38.66 -20.16 31.39
CA ALA A 26 37.35 -20.43 30.85
C ALA A 26 36.33 -19.96 31.90
N ARG A 27 35.51 -18.96 31.56
CA ARG A 27 34.28 -18.73 32.31
C ARG A 27 33.41 -19.97 32.10
N ASP A 28 33.21 -20.73 33.18
CA ASP A 28 32.20 -21.78 33.27
C ASP A 28 30.85 -21.21 32.79
N VAL A 29 30.45 -21.58 31.57
CA VAL A 29 29.04 -21.50 31.19
C VAL A 29 28.36 -22.62 31.95
N ARG A 30 27.79 -22.28 33.11
CA ARG A 30 26.88 -23.17 33.84
C ARG A 30 25.76 -23.55 32.87
N VAL A 31 25.73 -24.81 32.45
CA VAL A 31 24.51 -25.43 31.91
C VAL A 31 23.52 -25.48 33.08
N PRO A 32 22.38 -24.77 33.05
CA PRO A 32 21.40 -24.88 34.11
C PRO A 32 20.80 -26.29 34.10
N ASP A 33 20.67 -26.87 35.30
CA ASP A 33 20.13 -28.20 35.54
C ASP A 33 18.73 -28.35 34.89
N SER A 34 18.63 -29.21 33.88
CA SER A 34 17.45 -29.37 33.04
C SER A 34 16.38 -30.22 33.72
N ALA A 35 15.65 -29.63 34.68
CA ALA A 35 14.28 -30.01 35.08
C ALA A 35 13.77 -29.27 36.33
N GLN A 36 14.63 -28.68 37.16
CA GLN A 36 14.20 -27.98 38.37
C GLN A 36 13.98 -26.49 38.09
N GLY A 37 12.71 -26.08 38.01
CA GLY A 37 12.31 -24.66 37.96
C GLY A 37 11.67 -24.17 36.66
N ARG A 38 11.27 -25.07 35.74
CA ARG A 38 10.53 -24.70 34.52
C ARG A 38 9.20 -24.04 34.92
N THR A 39 8.95 -22.85 34.38
CA THR A 39 7.72 -22.10 34.64
C THR A 39 6.55 -22.74 33.89
N ASN A 40 5.31 -22.43 34.29
CA ASN A 40 4.12 -22.94 33.62
C ASN A 40 3.86 -22.18 32.30
N SER A 41 4.69 -22.46 31.29
CA SER A 41 4.78 -21.65 30.07
C SER A 41 4.89 -22.52 28.83
N THR A 42 4.52 -21.97 27.67
CA THR A 42 4.57 -22.68 26.39
C THR A 42 4.97 -21.76 25.25
N LEU A 43 5.57 -22.33 24.20
CA LEU A 43 5.55 -21.72 22.88
C LEU A 43 4.17 -21.95 22.25
N TYR A 44 3.69 -20.99 21.45
CA TYR A 44 2.35 -21.01 20.86
C TYR A 44 2.41 -20.61 19.39
N THR A 45 1.71 -21.35 18.53
CA THR A 45 1.61 -21.08 17.10
C THR A 45 0.20 -21.34 16.59
N LEU A 46 -0.37 -20.36 15.89
CA LEU A 46 -1.52 -20.55 15.01
C LEU A 46 -1.00 -20.69 13.57
N CYS A 47 -1.22 -21.85 12.95
CA CYS A 47 -0.73 -22.12 11.59
C CYS A 47 -1.60 -23.12 10.84
N ARG A 48 -1.45 -23.18 9.52
CA ARG A 48 -2.17 -24.11 8.65
C ARG A 48 -1.30 -25.31 8.31
N ASN A 49 -1.94 -26.38 7.84
CA ASN A 49 -1.25 -27.52 7.25
C ASN A 49 -0.31 -27.12 6.09
N SER A 50 -0.64 -26.06 5.34
CA SER A 50 0.18 -25.54 4.23
C SER A 50 1.50 -24.95 4.68
N ASP A 51 1.62 -24.56 5.95
CA ASP A 51 2.75 -23.78 6.46
C ASP A 51 3.86 -24.70 6.99
N LEU A 52 3.71 -26.03 6.84
CA LEU A 52 4.57 -27.05 7.42
C LEU A 52 6.06 -26.78 7.20
N ASN A 53 6.47 -26.51 5.96
CA ASN A 53 7.88 -26.36 5.64
C ASN A 53 8.47 -25.10 6.30
N GLU A 54 7.76 -23.98 6.22
CA GLU A 54 8.19 -22.72 6.86
C GLU A 54 8.19 -22.85 8.39
N MET A 55 7.21 -23.56 8.95
CA MET A 55 7.14 -23.80 10.39
C MET A 55 8.28 -24.69 10.88
N VAL A 56 8.64 -25.76 10.16
CA VAL A 56 9.79 -26.61 10.53
C VAL A 56 11.08 -25.80 10.50
N ASP A 57 11.28 -24.95 9.49
CA ASP A 57 12.45 -24.06 9.42
C ASP A 57 12.50 -23.10 10.62
N THR A 58 11.36 -22.51 11.01
CA THR A 58 11.25 -21.68 12.20
C THR A 58 11.52 -22.45 13.49
N ILE A 59 10.97 -23.66 13.66
CA ILE A 59 11.20 -24.51 14.84
C ILE A 59 12.70 -24.81 14.96
N VAL A 60 13.35 -25.25 13.89
CA VAL A 60 14.79 -25.56 13.91
C VAL A 60 15.61 -24.35 14.34
N ASN A 61 15.24 -23.15 13.88
CA ASN A 61 15.89 -21.92 14.30
C ASN A 61 15.64 -21.60 15.78
N TYR A 62 14.40 -21.67 16.27
CA TYR A 62 14.06 -21.40 17.67
C TYR A 62 14.65 -22.42 18.63
N GLU A 63 14.68 -23.69 18.25
CA GLU A 63 15.38 -24.75 18.99
C GLU A 63 16.87 -24.43 19.10
N ALA A 64 17.53 -24.07 17.98
CA ALA A 64 18.94 -23.76 17.97
C ALA A 64 19.30 -22.51 18.81
N ARG A 65 18.43 -21.50 18.81
CA ARG A 65 18.68 -20.21 19.48
C ARG A 65 18.17 -20.15 20.91
N PHE A 66 17.20 -20.98 21.30
CA PHE A 66 16.54 -20.92 22.60
C PHE A 66 16.11 -22.30 23.11
N ASN A 67 15.13 -22.93 22.47
CA ASN A 67 14.30 -23.93 23.13
C ASN A 67 15.02 -25.25 23.40
N LYS A 68 16.11 -25.55 22.70
CA LYS A 68 16.92 -26.75 22.94
C LYS A 68 17.55 -26.76 24.35
N ASN A 69 17.69 -25.60 24.98
CA ASN A 69 18.25 -25.49 26.33
C ASN A 69 17.17 -25.55 27.43
N TYR A 70 15.90 -25.26 27.11
CA TYR A 70 14.83 -25.09 28.10
C TYR A 70 13.68 -26.08 27.95
N HIS A 71 13.51 -26.66 26.77
CA HIS A 71 12.53 -27.70 26.45
C HIS A 71 11.10 -27.33 26.85
N TYR A 72 10.69 -26.09 26.59
CA TYR A 72 9.29 -25.70 26.76
C TYR A 72 8.41 -26.42 25.73
N ASP A 73 7.20 -26.76 26.16
CA ASP A 73 6.19 -27.35 25.30
C ASP A 73 5.81 -26.36 24.19
N TRP A 74 5.29 -26.87 23.07
CA TRP A 74 4.88 -26.05 21.94
C TRP A 74 3.47 -26.43 21.49
N VAL A 75 2.53 -25.49 21.66
CA VAL A 75 1.12 -25.64 21.30
C VAL A 75 0.89 -25.11 19.89
N PHE A 76 0.29 -25.94 19.04
CA PHE A 76 -0.11 -25.63 17.68
C PHE A 76 -1.63 -25.64 17.58
N LEU A 77 -2.22 -24.55 17.13
CA LEU A 77 -3.65 -24.44 16.83
C LEU A 77 -3.88 -24.22 15.34
N ASN A 78 -5.00 -24.73 14.83
CA ASN A 78 -5.43 -24.58 13.44
C ASN A 78 -6.98 -24.59 13.38
N ASP A 79 -7.57 -23.87 12.44
CA ASP A 79 -9.01 -23.92 12.18
C ASP A 79 -9.46 -25.21 11.50
N GLU A 80 -8.52 -25.98 10.97
CA GLU A 80 -8.70 -27.33 10.46
C GLU A 80 -7.91 -28.37 11.29
N PRO A 81 -8.28 -29.66 11.24
CA PRO A 81 -7.44 -30.72 11.79
C PRO A 81 -6.04 -30.75 11.15
N PHE A 82 -5.01 -30.86 11.98
CA PHE A 82 -3.64 -31.07 11.48
C PHE A 82 -3.50 -32.43 10.80
N SER A 83 -2.78 -32.46 9.68
CA SER A 83 -2.43 -33.68 8.97
C SER A 83 -1.41 -34.50 9.77
N GLU A 84 -1.38 -35.81 9.54
CA GLU A 84 -0.40 -36.68 10.20
C GLU A 84 1.04 -36.36 9.80
N ASP A 85 1.26 -35.90 8.56
CA ASP A 85 2.58 -35.42 8.12
C ASP A 85 3.02 -34.20 8.93
N PHE A 86 2.10 -33.25 9.15
CA PHE A 86 2.38 -32.06 9.95
C PHE A 86 2.76 -32.44 11.37
N LYS A 87 1.92 -33.24 12.04
CA LYS A 87 2.17 -33.70 13.41
C LYS A 87 3.49 -34.45 13.51
N THR A 88 3.78 -35.35 12.56
CA THR A 88 4.99 -36.16 12.55
C THR A 88 6.25 -35.30 12.43
N MET A 89 6.27 -34.37 11.48
CA MET A 89 7.43 -33.53 11.22
C MET A 89 7.68 -32.53 12.35
N VAL A 90 6.63 -31.87 12.84
CA VAL A 90 6.72 -30.90 13.93
C VAL A 90 7.12 -31.57 15.25
N THR A 91 6.51 -32.72 15.59
CA THR A 91 6.87 -33.48 16.81
C THR A 91 8.35 -33.90 16.81
N LYS A 92 8.93 -34.18 15.64
CA LYS A 92 10.35 -34.52 15.52
C LYS A 92 11.27 -33.31 15.57
N ALA A 93 10.76 -32.13 15.24
CA ALA A 93 11.56 -30.90 15.18
C ALA A 93 11.66 -30.21 16.56
N VAL A 94 10.61 -30.28 17.38
CA VAL A 94 10.60 -29.69 18.72
C VAL A 94 11.33 -30.57 19.74
N SER A 95 11.98 -29.97 20.73
CA SER A 95 12.60 -30.70 21.84
C SER A 95 11.68 -30.90 23.05
N GLY A 96 10.69 -30.02 23.24
CA GLY A 96 9.60 -30.18 24.21
C GLY A 96 8.42 -30.99 23.64
N ALA A 97 7.28 -30.99 24.34
CA ALA A 97 6.09 -31.68 23.84
C ALA A 97 5.34 -30.83 22.79
N ALA A 98 5.14 -31.36 21.58
CA ALA A 98 4.24 -30.77 20.58
C ALA A 98 2.78 -31.15 20.89
N LYS A 99 1.92 -30.15 21.12
CA LYS A 99 0.48 -30.32 21.37
C LYS A 99 -0.31 -29.72 20.21
N PHE A 100 -1.28 -30.46 19.66
CA PHE A 100 -2.03 -30.04 18.46
C PHE A 100 -3.52 -29.91 18.76
N GLY A 101 -4.10 -28.73 18.53
CA GLY A 101 -5.51 -28.44 18.76
C GLY A 101 -6.22 -27.94 17.50
N THR A 102 -7.49 -28.29 17.37
CA THR A 102 -8.36 -27.75 16.31
C THR A 102 -9.35 -26.76 16.93
N ILE A 103 -9.41 -25.55 16.37
CA ILE A 103 -10.26 -24.48 16.86
C ILE A 103 -11.73 -24.84 16.58
N PRO A 104 -12.62 -24.78 17.58
CA PRO A 104 -14.04 -25.02 17.35
C PRO A 104 -14.61 -24.03 16.32
N LYS A 105 -15.39 -24.54 15.35
CA LYS A 105 -15.94 -23.72 14.26
C LYS A 105 -16.74 -22.49 14.74
N HIS A 106 -17.45 -22.59 15.86
CA HIS A 106 -18.25 -21.48 16.41
C HIS A 106 -17.39 -20.36 17.00
N VAL A 107 -16.13 -20.65 17.35
CA VAL A 107 -15.16 -19.65 17.84
C VAL A 107 -14.46 -18.97 16.67
N TRP A 108 -14.07 -19.74 15.64
CA TRP A 108 -13.34 -19.24 14.47
C TRP A 108 -14.21 -18.55 13.42
N SER A 109 -15.41 -19.08 13.14
CA SER A 109 -16.23 -18.63 12.01
C SER A 109 -16.79 -17.22 12.22
N THR A 110 -17.09 -16.54 11.11
CA THR A 110 -17.82 -15.27 11.12
C THR A 110 -19.14 -15.43 11.89
N PRO A 111 -19.39 -14.62 12.94
CA PRO A 111 -20.61 -14.69 13.72
C PRO A 111 -21.86 -14.45 12.86
N SER A 112 -22.97 -15.11 13.20
CA SER A 112 -24.21 -15.08 12.40
C SER A 112 -24.89 -13.70 12.37
N HIS A 113 -24.59 -12.82 13.32
CA HIS A 113 -25.14 -11.46 13.36
C HIS A 113 -24.40 -10.47 12.45
N ILE A 114 -23.26 -10.87 11.87
CA ILE A 114 -22.53 -10.05 10.90
C ILE A 114 -23.33 -9.99 9.60
N ASP A 115 -23.61 -8.78 9.12
CA ASP A 115 -24.14 -8.59 7.78
C ASP A 115 -23.04 -8.88 6.76
N VAL A 116 -23.08 -10.10 6.21
CA VAL A 116 -22.10 -10.57 5.22
C VAL A 116 -22.14 -9.70 3.96
N SER A 117 -23.28 -9.13 3.60
CA SER A 117 -23.37 -8.25 2.43
C SER A 117 -22.67 -6.92 2.67
N LEU A 118 -22.77 -6.36 3.89
CA LEU A 118 -22.03 -5.17 4.29
C LEU A 118 -20.53 -5.44 4.41
N MET A 119 -20.15 -6.57 5.02
CA MET A 119 -18.76 -7.01 5.08
C MET A 119 -18.16 -7.15 3.68
N ASP A 120 -18.83 -7.87 2.78
CA ASP A 120 -18.36 -8.05 1.41
C ASP A 120 -18.33 -6.72 0.65
N PHE A 121 -19.28 -5.81 0.89
CA PHE A 121 -19.24 -4.46 0.34
C PHE A 121 -18.01 -3.67 0.82
N ASN A 122 -17.70 -3.69 2.12
CA ASN A 122 -16.54 -2.99 2.69
C ASN A 122 -15.22 -3.60 2.20
N ILE A 123 -15.12 -4.93 2.18
CA ILE A 123 -13.99 -5.65 1.60
C ILE A 123 -13.78 -5.22 0.15
N ASN A 124 -14.83 -5.25 -0.67
CA ASN A 124 -14.74 -4.82 -2.06
C ASN A 124 -14.35 -3.34 -2.18
N SER A 125 -14.82 -2.48 -1.27
CA SER A 125 -14.41 -1.07 -1.23
C SER A 125 -12.90 -0.92 -1.02
N VAL A 126 -12.32 -1.71 -0.13
CA VAL A 126 -10.88 -1.70 0.18
C VAL A 126 -10.07 -2.39 -0.92
N LEU A 127 -10.57 -3.46 -1.53
CA LEU A 127 -9.87 -4.13 -2.62
C LEU A 127 -9.76 -3.28 -3.87
N ASN A 128 -10.69 -2.33 -4.01
CA ASN A 128 -10.64 -1.30 -5.02
C ASN A 128 -9.97 -0.02 -4.51
N ASP A 129 -9.35 -0.05 -3.31
CA ASP A 129 -8.58 1.06 -2.75
C ASP A 129 -7.30 1.27 -3.59
N PRO A 130 -7.01 2.49 -4.02
CA PRO A 130 -5.90 2.91 -4.81
C PRO A 130 -4.60 3.23 -4.16
N GLU A 131 -4.64 3.45 -2.86
CA GLU A 131 -3.37 3.46 -2.13
C GLU A 131 -2.85 2.01 -2.02
N GLY A 132 -3.42 1.09 -2.80
CA GLY A 132 -3.40 -0.35 -2.63
C GLY A 132 -4.43 -0.78 -1.60
N ALA A 133 -5.06 -1.92 -1.87
CA ALA A 133 -5.68 -2.68 -0.80
C ALA A 133 -4.62 -2.97 0.27
N TYR A 134 -4.90 -2.60 1.52
CA TYR A 134 -4.01 -2.97 2.60
C TYR A 134 -3.88 -4.49 2.68
N PRO A 135 -2.76 -5.02 3.20
CA PRO A 135 -2.54 -6.46 3.28
C PRO A 135 -3.74 -7.19 3.90
N TYR A 136 -4.15 -8.28 3.24
CA TYR A 136 -5.24 -9.18 3.66
C TYR A 136 -6.65 -8.57 3.66
N ALA A 137 -6.89 -7.48 2.93
CA ALA A 137 -8.22 -6.85 2.83
C ALA A 137 -9.36 -7.80 2.45
N ASP A 138 -9.13 -8.75 1.53
CA ASP A 138 -10.08 -9.76 1.04
C ASP A 138 -10.22 -10.99 1.94
N SER A 139 -9.29 -11.17 2.88
CA SER A 139 -9.15 -12.44 3.58
C SER A 139 -10.11 -12.52 4.77
N LYS A 140 -11.26 -13.19 4.57
CA LYS A 140 -12.17 -13.56 5.66
C LYS A 140 -11.47 -14.40 6.73
N SER A 141 -10.58 -15.30 6.31
CA SER A 141 -9.78 -16.11 7.23
C SER A 141 -8.82 -15.27 8.09
N TYR A 142 -8.26 -14.18 7.54
CA TYR A 142 -7.39 -13.27 8.29
C TYR A 142 -8.18 -12.47 9.33
N ARG A 143 -9.42 -12.07 9.00
CA ARG A 143 -10.32 -11.40 9.96
C ARG A 143 -10.70 -12.30 11.13
N ASN A 144 -10.99 -13.57 10.83
CA ASN A 144 -11.21 -14.60 11.84
C ASN A 144 -9.97 -14.79 12.72
N MET A 145 -8.77 -14.81 12.11
CA MET A 145 -7.51 -14.87 12.82
C MET A 145 -7.34 -13.67 13.76
N CYS A 146 -7.45 -12.43 13.26
CA CYS A 146 -7.29 -11.23 14.09
C CYS A 146 -8.29 -11.21 15.25
N ARG A 147 -9.54 -11.61 15.01
CA ARG A 147 -10.54 -11.74 16.07
C ARG A 147 -10.19 -12.83 17.09
N PHE A 148 -9.76 -14.00 16.61
CA PHE A 148 -9.37 -15.13 17.46
C PHE A 148 -8.18 -14.79 18.36
N GLU A 149 -7.13 -14.21 17.78
CA GLU A 149 -5.98 -13.73 18.52
C GLU A 149 -6.34 -12.54 19.42
N SER A 150 -7.33 -11.72 19.10
CA SER A 150 -7.70 -10.60 19.99
C SER A 150 -8.36 -11.02 21.30
N GLY A 151 -9.05 -12.17 21.36
CA GLY A 151 -9.78 -12.51 22.58
C GLY A 151 -10.34 -13.93 22.74
N TYR A 152 -9.91 -14.88 21.91
CA TYR A 152 -10.36 -16.27 22.01
C TYR A 152 -9.22 -17.28 22.20
N PHE A 153 -8.02 -17.03 21.69
CA PHE A 153 -6.90 -17.98 21.76
C PHE A 153 -6.60 -18.42 23.20
N GLN A 154 -6.67 -17.49 24.17
CA GLN A 154 -6.35 -17.76 25.58
C GLN A 154 -7.30 -18.76 26.27
N TRP A 155 -8.43 -19.08 25.63
CA TRP A 155 -9.43 -20.05 26.08
C TRP A 155 -9.32 -21.40 25.39
N SER A 156 -8.32 -21.59 24.52
CA SER A 156 -8.02 -22.91 23.96
C SER A 156 -7.73 -23.90 25.08
N GLU A 157 -8.33 -25.09 25.01
CA GLU A 157 -8.16 -26.16 26.00
C GLU A 157 -6.68 -26.45 26.28
N LEU A 158 -5.85 -26.44 25.24
CA LEU A 158 -4.40 -26.66 25.35
C LEU A 158 -3.64 -25.50 26.01
N LEU A 159 -4.17 -24.29 25.95
CA LEU A 159 -3.56 -23.12 26.60
C LEU A 159 -4.03 -22.93 28.03
N MET A 160 -5.13 -23.57 28.45
CA MET A 160 -5.63 -23.52 29.83
C MET A 160 -4.65 -24.12 30.85
N GLU A 161 -3.73 -24.96 30.39
CA GLU A 161 -2.68 -25.56 31.24
C GLU A 161 -1.58 -24.55 31.61
N TYR A 162 -1.45 -23.43 30.90
CA TYR A 162 -0.31 -22.51 31.03
C TYR A 162 -0.70 -21.13 31.54
N ASP A 163 0.29 -20.47 32.17
CA ASP A 163 0.25 -19.09 32.64
C ASP A 163 0.91 -18.12 31.66
N TYR A 164 1.97 -18.52 30.96
CA TYR A 164 2.62 -17.70 29.94
C TYR A 164 2.67 -18.39 28.57
N PHE A 165 2.63 -17.60 27.52
CA PHE A 165 2.88 -18.07 26.16
C PHE A 165 3.93 -17.20 25.46
N TRP A 166 4.67 -17.79 24.53
CA TRP A 166 5.45 -17.06 23.52
C TRP A 166 4.89 -17.40 22.14
N ARG A 167 4.26 -16.42 21.48
CA ARG A 167 3.76 -16.57 20.11
C ARG A 167 4.92 -16.61 19.11
N VAL A 168 4.87 -17.61 18.24
CA VAL A 168 5.82 -17.81 17.15
C VAL A 168 5.04 -18.12 15.87
N GLU A 169 5.26 -17.36 14.81
CA GLU A 169 4.62 -17.59 13.50
C GLU A 169 5.53 -18.33 12.51
N PRO A 170 4.98 -19.02 11.49
CA PRO A 170 5.78 -19.59 10.41
C PRO A 170 6.62 -18.52 9.68
N GLY A 171 7.84 -18.87 9.29
CA GLY A 171 8.71 -18.00 8.48
C GLY A 171 9.53 -16.96 9.25
N VAL A 172 9.40 -16.90 10.57
CA VAL A 172 10.16 -15.96 11.42
C VAL A 172 11.51 -16.54 11.84
N LYS A 173 12.45 -15.67 12.23
CA LYS A 173 13.81 -16.06 12.66
C LYS A 173 14.30 -15.26 13.87
N LEU A 174 14.93 -15.98 14.80
CA LEU A 174 15.86 -15.46 15.78
C LEU A 174 17.28 -15.44 15.20
N TYR A 175 17.89 -14.27 15.26
CA TYR A 175 19.26 -14.03 14.80
C TYR A 175 20.28 -14.13 15.92
N CYS A 176 19.84 -13.98 17.17
CA CYS A 176 20.66 -14.07 18.37
C CYS A 176 20.23 -15.28 19.19
N ASP A 177 21.17 -15.82 19.96
CA ASP A 177 20.87 -16.80 21.00
C ASP A 177 20.20 -16.11 22.19
N VAL A 178 19.17 -16.75 22.73
CA VAL A 178 18.50 -16.32 23.96
C VAL A 178 19.06 -17.18 25.10
N ASN A 179 20.13 -16.68 25.72
CA ASN A 179 20.95 -17.40 26.70
C ASN A 179 20.38 -17.42 28.13
N TYR A 180 19.11 -17.05 28.30
CA TYR A 180 18.39 -17.09 29.58
C TYR A 180 16.97 -17.64 29.39
N ASP A 181 16.38 -18.16 30.46
CA ASP A 181 14.98 -18.58 30.45
C ASP A 181 14.08 -17.34 30.41
N ILE A 182 13.55 -17.05 29.22
CA ILE A 182 12.78 -15.83 28.97
C ILE A 182 11.47 -15.79 29.77
N PHE A 183 10.84 -16.92 30.02
CA PHE A 183 9.60 -16.97 30.80
C PHE A 183 9.87 -16.76 32.27
N LYS A 184 10.93 -17.39 32.79
CA LYS A 184 11.40 -17.12 34.15
C LYS A 184 11.80 -15.66 34.32
N TYR A 185 12.46 -15.06 33.34
CA TYR A 185 12.79 -13.64 33.35
C TYR A 185 11.52 -12.77 33.43
N MET A 186 10.49 -13.05 32.63
CA MET A 186 9.22 -12.33 32.67
C MET A 186 8.58 -12.40 34.07
N ILE A 187 8.52 -13.59 34.66
CA ILE A 187 7.92 -13.82 35.99
C ILE A 187 8.73 -13.15 37.10
N ASP A 188 10.05 -13.37 37.13
CA ASP A 188 10.93 -12.85 38.18
C ASP A 188 10.97 -11.31 38.19
N ASN A 189 10.74 -10.67 37.03
CA ASN A 189 10.75 -9.21 36.87
C ASN A 189 9.34 -8.59 36.77
N GLN A 190 8.28 -9.35 37.05
CA GLN A 190 6.88 -8.87 37.05
C GLN A 190 6.46 -8.25 35.71
N HIS A 191 6.91 -8.82 34.60
CA HIS A 191 6.47 -8.48 33.26
C HIS A 191 5.31 -9.38 32.85
N ASP A 192 4.20 -8.77 32.45
CA ASP A 192 3.02 -9.46 31.94
C ASP A 192 2.97 -9.51 30.42
N TYR A 193 3.67 -8.62 29.73
CA TYR A 193 3.71 -8.58 28.27
C TYR A 193 5.09 -8.16 27.76
N GLY A 194 5.57 -8.87 26.74
CA GLY A 194 6.89 -8.73 26.17
C GLY A 194 6.84 -8.68 24.65
N PHE A 195 7.55 -7.74 24.03
CA PHE A 195 7.61 -7.62 22.57
C PHE A 195 9.02 -7.28 22.07
N THR A 196 9.27 -7.47 20.77
CA THR A 196 10.49 -6.97 20.11
C THR A 196 10.13 -5.71 19.33
N ILE A 197 9.46 -5.83 18.19
CA ILE A 197 9.19 -4.71 17.28
C ILE A 197 7.86 -3.99 17.60
N SER A 198 7.84 -2.67 17.41
CA SER A 198 6.61 -1.88 17.36
C SER A 198 6.56 -0.98 16.12
N LEU A 199 5.37 -0.84 15.54
CA LEU A 199 5.13 -0.17 14.25
C LEU A 199 3.93 0.78 14.31
N LEU A 200 3.83 1.67 13.32
CA LEU A 200 2.59 2.36 12.99
C LEU A 200 1.64 1.41 12.25
N GLU A 201 0.37 1.36 12.65
CA GLU A 201 -0.67 0.64 11.91
C GLU A 201 -1.09 1.45 10.67
N TYR A 202 -1.56 0.77 9.63
CA TYR A 202 -2.22 1.41 8.51
C TYR A 202 -3.56 1.99 8.98
N PRO A 203 -3.75 3.32 9.04
CA PRO A 203 -4.94 3.93 9.65
C PRO A 203 -6.25 3.48 8.98
N LYS A 204 -6.20 3.12 7.68
CA LYS A 204 -7.33 2.58 6.91
C LYS A 204 -7.88 1.25 7.41
N THR A 205 -7.08 0.47 8.13
CA THR A 205 -7.50 -0.83 8.66
C THR A 205 -8.33 -0.70 9.94
N ILE A 206 -8.23 0.46 10.60
CA ILE A 206 -8.76 0.72 11.94
C ILE A 206 -9.42 2.11 12.11
N PRO A 207 -10.12 2.68 11.10
CA PRO A 207 -10.62 4.06 11.18
C PRO A 207 -11.61 4.31 12.33
N SER A 208 -12.33 3.29 12.80
CA SER A 208 -13.21 3.42 13.98
C SER A 208 -12.70 2.70 15.24
N LEU A 209 -11.50 2.11 15.22
CA LEU A 209 -10.98 1.37 16.37
C LEU A 209 -10.81 2.26 17.60
N PHE A 210 -10.05 3.36 17.48
CA PHE A 210 -9.81 4.22 18.64
C PHE A 210 -11.07 4.94 19.13
N PRO A 211 -11.93 5.52 18.26
CA PRO A 211 -13.23 6.04 18.71
C PRO A 211 -14.08 4.98 19.43
N SER A 212 -14.04 3.73 18.97
CA SER A 212 -14.73 2.60 19.64
C SER A 212 -14.11 2.25 20.99
N PHE A 213 -12.77 2.31 21.09
CA PHE A 213 -12.04 2.06 22.33
C PHE A 213 -12.27 3.16 23.36
N TYR A 214 -12.22 4.42 22.95
CA TYR A 214 -12.57 5.57 23.80
C TYR A 214 -13.97 5.41 24.37
N LYS A 215 -14.94 5.05 23.51
CA LYS A 215 -16.32 4.78 23.94
C LYS A 215 -16.44 3.56 24.85
N ALA A 216 -15.61 2.54 24.69
CA ALA A 216 -15.54 1.40 25.62
C ALA A 216 -15.04 1.84 27.00
N LEU A 217 -14.06 2.75 27.06
CA LEU A 217 -13.60 3.36 28.31
C LEU A 217 -14.68 4.25 28.93
N GLU A 218 -15.41 5.04 28.15
CA GLU A 218 -16.56 5.82 28.66
C GLU A 218 -17.62 4.92 29.27
N ASN A 219 -18.02 3.86 28.57
CA ASN A 219 -19.03 2.89 29.03
C ASN A 219 -18.61 2.17 30.33
N THR A 220 -17.32 2.10 30.61
CA THR A 220 -16.75 1.45 31.81
C THR A 220 -16.26 2.45 32.84
N ASN A 221 -16.42 3.76 32.60
CA ASN A 221 -15.93 4.86 33.43
C ASN A 221 -14.39 4.85 33.65
N GLN A 222 -13.64 4.47 32.61
CA GLN A 222 -12.19 4.26 32.61
C GLN A 222 -11.41 5.25 31.73
N THR A 223 -12.04 6.33 31.25
CA THR A 223 -11.36 7.35 30.41
C THR A 223 -10.17 8.02 31.11
N HIS A 224 -10.20 8.11 32.45
CA HIS A 224 -9.09 8.62 33.26
C HIS A 224 -7.78 7.82 33.07
N LEU A 225 -7.85 6.57 32.61
CA LEU A 225 -6.67 5.75 32.34
C LEU A 225 -5.86 6.26 31.14
N LEU A 226 -6.46 6.99 30.19
CA LEU A 226 -5.75 7.49 29.01
C LEU A 226 -4.70 8.56 29.37
N SER A 227 -4.97 9.34 30.41
CA SER A 227 -4.08 10.39 30.91
C SER A 227 -3.35 9.98 32.20
N SER A 228 -3.26 8.67 32.48
CA SER A 228 -2.58 8.13 33.66
C SER A 228 -1.08 7.97 33.40
N ASP A 229 -0.26 8.37 34.38
CA ASP A 229 1.20 8.22 34.32
C ASP A 229 1.67 6.85 34.86
N ASP A 230 0.77 6.09 35.50
CA ASP A 230 1.05 4.75 36.02
C ASP A 230 1.08 3.66 34.94
N ASN A 231 0.47 3.91 33.78
CA ASN A 231 0.30 2.95 32.70
C ASN A 231 1.02 3.41 31.42
N TYR A 232 0.84 2.66 30.34
CA TYR A 232 1.51 2.90 29.07
C TYR A 232 0.62 3.64 28.06
N SER A 233 -0.49 4.28 28.46
CA SER A 233 -1.42 4.93 27.52
C SER A 233 -0.76 6.03 26.68
N ARG A 234 0.22 6.75 27.25
CA ARG A 234 1.05 7.73 26.52
C ARG A 234 1.77 7.16 25.29
N PHE A 235 1.96 5.84 25.23
CA PHE A 235 2.58 5.20 24.08
C PHE A 235 1.74 5.32 22.79
N PHE A 236 0.41 5.38 22.93
CA PHE A 236 -0.48 5.42 21.78
C PHE A 236 -1.37 6.67 21.74
N TYR A 237 -1.63 7.28 22.89
CA TYR A 237 -2.61 8.35 23.03
C TYR A 237 -1.95 9.73 22.98
N ASP A 238 -2.48 10.60 22.11
CA ASP A 238 -2.10 12.00 22.02
C ASP A 238 -3.14 12.87 22.75
N ASP A 239 -2.75 13.38 23.93
CA ASP A 239 -3.58 14.25 24.76
C ASP A 239 -3.95 15.58 24.07
N SER A 240 -3.13 16.06 23.12
CA SER A 240 -3.30 17.40 22.52
C SER A 240 -4.50 17.50 21.58
N ASN A 241 -4.84 16.38 20.93
CA ASN A 241 -5.92 16.27 19.95
C ASN A 241 -6.88 15.11 20.25
N HIS A 242 -6.72 14.44 21.40
CA HIS A 242 -7.51 13.30 21.84
C HIS A 242 -7.55 12.17 20.78
N SER A 243 -6.39 11.81 20.21
CA SER A 243 -6.31 10.85 19.11
C SER A 243 -5.35 9.68 19.37
N TYR A 244 -5.40 8.68 18.48
CA TYR A 244 -4.48 7.55 18.46
C TYR A 244 -3.38 7.80 17.43
N ASN A 245 -2.12 7.78 17.87
CA ASN A 245 -0.94 7.99 17.04
C ASN A 245 -0.59 6.79 16.13
N LEU A 246 -1.38 5.70 16.17
CA LEU A 246 -1.26 4.45 15.40
C LEU A 246 -0.17 3.47 15.87
N CYS A 247 0.59 3.79 16.92
CA CYS A 247 1.64 2.92 17.45
C CYS A 247 1.07 1.65 18.09
N HIS A 248 1.61 0.49 17.71
CA HIS A 248 1.23 -0.79 18.28
C HIS A 248 2.40 -1.77 18.40
N PHE A 249 2.34 -2.68 19.37
CA PHE A 249 3.25 -3.81 19.48
C PHE A 249 3.01 -4.78 18.33
N TRP A 250 4.06 -5.25 17.65
CA TRP A 250 3.91 -6.16 16.51
C TRP A 250 3.81 -7.62 16.98
N THR A 251 2.57 -8.11 17.08
CA THR A 251 2.20 -9.32 17.85
C THR A 251 2.64 -10.65 17.29
N ASN A 252 3.25 -10.74 16.10
CA ASN A 252 3.83 -12.01 15.64
C ASN A 252 4.98 -12.49 16.53
N PHE A 253 5.62 -11.57 17.27
CA PHE A 253 6.43 -11.87 18.45
C PHE A 253 5.73 -11.25 19.67
N GLU A 254 5.28 -12.09 20.59
CA GLU A 254 4.78 -11.64 21.87
C GLU A 254 4.99 -12.71 22.93
N ILE A 255 5.34 -12.28 24.14
CA ILE A 255 5.41 -13.12 25.33
C ILE A 255 4.41 -12.56 26.32
N GLY A 256 3.37 -13.31 26.64
CA GLY A 256 2.24 -12.78 27.39
C GLY A 256 1.80 -13.65 28.55
N ASN A 257 1.39 -13.03 29.65
CA ASN A 257 0.72 -13.66 30.78
C ASN A 257 -0.76 -13.90 30.43
N LEU A 258 -1.12 -15.17 30.18
CA LEU A 258 -2.49 -15.58 29.84
C LEU A 258 -3.51 -15.15 30.89
N ASN A 259 -3.13 -14.99 32.16
CA ASN A 259 -4.03 -14.51 33.20
C ASN A 259 -4.48 -13.05 32.96
N VAL A 260 -3.63 -12.21 32.35
CA VAL A 260 -4.02 -10.87 31.90
C VAL A 260 -5.01 -10.95 30.75
N PHE A 261 -4.76 -11.79 29.74
CA PHE A 261 -5.68 -11.98 28.61
C PHE A 261 -7.03 -12.62 29.02
N ARG A 262 -7.07 -13.32 30.16
CA ARG A 262 -8.28 -13.91 30.76
C ARG A 262 -8.97 -12.98 31.75
N SER A 263 -8.32 -11.89 32.18
CA SER A 263 -8.85 -10.97 33.19
C SER A 263 -10.18 -10.33 32.78
N ASP A 264 -10.98 -9.97 33.78
CA ASP A 264 -12.24 -9.27 33.56
C ASP A 264 -12.02 -7.91 32.90
N GLU A 265 -10.92 -7.23 33.21
CA GLU A 265 -10.53 -5.95 32.64
C GLU A 265 -10.28 -6.06 31.13
N TYR A 266 -9.40 -6.99 30.72
CA TYR A 266 -9.11 -7.23 29.31
C TYR A 266 -10.37 -7.64 28.57
N MET A 267 -11.09 -8.64 29.10
CA MET A 267 -12.26 -9.21 28.43
C MET A 267 -13.43 -8.24 28.36
N ARG A 268 -13.59 -7.32 29.31
CA ARG A 268 -14.63 -6.28 29.26
C ARG A 268 -14.40 -5.32 28.11
N LEU A 269 -13.17 -4.81 27.97
CA LEU A 269 -12.81 -3.90 26.87
C LEU A 269 -12.87 -4.60 25.51
N PHE A 270 -12.34 -5.83 25.42
CA PHE A 270 -12.44 -6.63 24.21
C PHE A 270 -13.90 -6.88 23.80
N LYS A 271 -14.79 -7.24 24.75
CA LYS A 271 -16.22 -7.47 24.46
C LYS A 271 -16.94 -6.19 24.00
N GLU A 272 -16.57 -5.02 24.52
CA GLU A 272 -17.10 -3.75 24.03
C GLU A 272 -16.66 -3.44 22.60
N LEU A 273 -15.40 -3.74 22.26
CA LEU A 273 -14.89 -3.61 20.88
C LEU A 273 -15.54 -4.61 19.93
N GLU A 274 -15.68 -5.88 20.33
CA GLU A 274 -16.30 -6.95 19.53
C GLU A 274 -17.74 -6.58 19.10
N LYS A 275 -18.51 -5.91 19.97
CA LYS A 275 -19.88 -5.45 19.65
C LYS A 275 -19.93 -4.45 18.48
N ARG A 276 -18.82 -3.79 18.17
CA ARG A 276 -18.71 -2.83 17.05
C ARG A 276 -18.50 -3.50 15.70
N ASN A 277 -18.18 -4.80 15.70
CA ASN A 277 -17.98 -5.62 14.50
C ASN A 277 -16.84 -5.13 13.58
N GLY A 278 -15.89 -4.34 14.10
CA GLY A 278 -14.79 -3.76 13.32
C GLY A 278 -13.80 -4.79 12.75
N PHE A 279 -13.68 -5.97 13.37
CA PHE A 279 -12.93 -7.11 12.80
C PHE A 279 -13.44 -7.51 11.40
N TYR A 280 -14.76 -7.39 11.17
CA TYR A 280 -15.40 -7.79 9.92
C TYR A 280 -15.69 -6.61 9.00
N TYR A 281 -16.21 -5.50 9.53
CA TYR A 281 -16.55 -4.33 8.72
C TYR A 281 -15.34 -3.45 8.35
N GLU A 282 -14.21 -3.52 9.08
CA GLU A 282 -12.97 -2.78 8.78
C GLU A 282 -11.82 -3.73 8.45
N ARG A 283 -10.76 -3.85 9.28
CA ARG A 283 -9.79 -4.96 9.36
C ARG A 283 -8.96 -4.80 10.64
N TRP A 284 -9.64 -4.71 11.79
CA TRP A 284 -8.95 -4.56 13.08
C TRP A 284 -7.99 -5.73 13.30
N GLY A 285 -6.70 -5.44 13.35
CA GLY A 285 -5.68 -6.41 13.71
C GLY A 285 -5.71 -6.68 15.22
N ASP A 286 -5.27 -7.88 15.61
CA ASP A 286 -5.01 -8.19 17.02
C ASP A 286 -3.93 -7.28 17.61
N ALA A 287 -2.94 -6.87 16.80
CA ALA A 287 -1.83 -6.03 17.23
C ALA A 287 -2.26 -4.65 17.80
N PRO A 288 -3.01 -3.81 17.06
CA PRO A 288 -3.52 -2.55 17.62
C PRO A 288 -4.57 -2.78 18.72
N VAL A 289 -5.42 -3.81 18.64
CA VAL A 289 -6.42 -4.10 19.70
C VAL A 289 -5.73 -4.45 21.03
N ARG A 290 -4.75 -5.37 21.00
CA ARG A 290 -3.97 -5.76 22.17
C ARG A 290 -3.19 -4.59 22.73
N THR A 291 -2.57 -3.77 21.87
CA THR A 291 -1.84 -2.57 22.33
C THR A 291 -2.76 -1.62 23.10
N LEU A 292 -3.91 -1.25 22.54
CA LEU A 292 -4.84 -0.31 23.19
C LEU A 292 -5.29 -0.83 24.57
N ILE A 293 -5.66 -2.12 24.65
CA ILE A 293 -6.13 -2.71 25.91
C ILE A 293 -4.97 -2.84 26.91
N LEU A 294 -3.88 -3.53 26.53
CA LEU A 294 -2.76 -3.83 27.42
C LEU A 294 -2.09 -2.56 27.94
N SER A 295 -1.78 -1.61 27.06
CA SER A 295 -1.14 -0.36 27.46
C SER A 295 -2.01 0.50 28.39
N THR A 296 -3.33 0.30 28.38
CA THR A 296 -4.26 1.01 29.26
C THR A 296 -4.43 0.32 30.62
N ILE A 297 -4.49 -1.01 30.66
CA ILE A 297 -4.78 -1.77 31.90
C ILE A 297 -3.52 -2.15 32.68
N LEU A 298 -2.38 -2.30 32.01
CA LEU A 298 -1.11 -2.68 32.65
C LEU A 298 -0.37 -1.45 33.17
N LYS A 299 0.23 -1.60 34.35
CA LYS A 299 1.04 -0.56 35.00
C LYS A 299 2.53 -0.87 34.89
N HIS A 300 3.38 0.14 35.00
CA HIS A 300 4.83 -0.08 35.06
C HIS A 300 5.21 -1.05 36.22
N PRO A 301 6.12 -2.02 36.01
CA PRO A 301 6.95 -2.29 34.82
C PRO A 301 6.39 -3.42 33.91
N ALA A 302 5.08 -3.68 33.89
CA ALA A 302 4.51 -4.90 33.32
C ALA A 302 4.71 -5.11 31.80
N ILE A 303 5.08 -4.09 31.03
CA ILE A 303 5.40 -4.22 29.60
C ILE A 303 6.91 -4.06 29.38
N LYS A 304 7.53 -5.07 28.74
CA LYS A 304 8.97 -5.11 28.42
C LYS A 304 9.23 -5.18 26.91
N ARG A 305 10.16 -4.37 26.42
CA ARG A 305 10.76 -4.53 25.09
C ARG A 305 12.07 -5.30 25.19
N PHE A 306 12.21 -6.37 24.41
CA PHE A 306 13.41 -7.21 24.34
C PHE A 306 14.36 -6.69 23.25
N ILE A 307 15.24 -5.75 23.63
CA ILE A 307 16.21 -5.12 22.71
C ILE A 307 17.41 -6.02 22.39
N ASP A 308 17.67 -7.02 23.21
CA ASP A 308 18.75 -8.00 23.13
C ASP A 308 18.46 -9.16 22.16
N ILE A 309 17.20 -9.30 21.75
CA ILE A 309 16.74 -10.35 20.84
C ILE A 309 16.73 -9.81 19.41
N GLY A 310 17.62 -10.36 18.57
CA GLY A 310 17.57 -10.17 17.12
C GLY A 310 16.43 -10.99 16.51
N TYR A 311 15.44 -10.33 15.94
CA TYR A 311 14.21 -10.95 15.46
C TYR A 311 13.80 -10.41 14.09
N GLN A 312 13.37 -11.29 13.20
CA GLN A 312 12.81 -10.92 11.90
C GLN A 312 11.51 -11.67 11.64
N HIS A 313 10.54 -10.89 11.21
CA HIS A 313 9.42 -11.33 10.41
C HIS A 313 9.43 -10.45 9.17
N ASP A 314 9.40 -11.02 7.97
CA ASP A 314 9.58 -10.22 6.75
C ASP A 314 8.49 -9.12 6.64
N PRO A 315 8.86 -7.88 6.26
CA PRO A 315 10.20 -7.43 5.83
C PRO A 315 11.05 -6.80 6.94
N TYR A 316 10.64 -6.84 8.21
CA TYR A 316 11.21 -6.02 9.27
C TYR A 316 12.17 -6.81 10.16
N LEU A 317 13.33 -6.20 10.43
CA LEU A 317 14.36 -6.74 11.29
C LEU A 317 14.56 -5.83 12.50
N GLN A 318 14.58 -6.42 13.68
CA GLN A 318 15.24 -5.85 14.85
C GLN A 318 16.59 -6.55 15.06
N CYS A 319 17.65 -5.79 15.29
CA CYS A 319 18.98 -6.29 15.59
C CYS A 319 19.63 -5.45 16.70
N PRO A 320 20.15 -6.09 17.77
CA PRO A 320 20.83 -5.38 18.85
C PRO A 320 21.97 -4.50 18.31
N GLN A 321 21.99 -3.22 18.69
CA GLN A 321 22.98 -2.27 18.16
C GLN A 321 24.36 -2.45 18.82
N ASP A 322 24.35 -2.80 20.11
CA ASP A 322 25.55 -3.02 20.90
C ASP A 322 26.38 -4.23 20.41
N LEU A 323 27.70 -4.03 20.27
CA LEU A 323 28.60 -5.08 19.79
C LEU A 323 28.82 -6.18 20.83
N GLU A 324 28.86 -5.83 22.11
CA GLU A 324 29.06 -6.78 23.20
C GLU A 324 27.88 -7.75 23.27
N THR A 325 26.65 -7.23 23.32
CA THR A 325 25.40 -8.00 23.24
C THR A 325 25.38 -8.91 22.01
N ARG A 326 25.76 -8.38 20.83
CA ARG A 326 25.79 -9.20 19.60
C ARG A 326 26.83 -10.30 19.65
N ALA A 327 27.99 -10.05 20.23
CA ALA A 327 29.05 -11.04 20.36
C ALA A 327 28.68 -12.13 21.38
N GLU A 328 28.19 -11.73 22.56
CA GLU A 328 27.76 -12.63 23.62
C GLU A 328 26.60 -13.55 23.16
N ASN A 329 25.62 -12.98 22.45
CA ASN A 329 24.46 -13.72 21.97
C ASN A 329 24.65 -14.29 20.55
N ARG A 330 25.87 -14.34 20.01
CA ARG A 330 26.19 -14.89 18.67
C ARG A 330 25.20 -14.46 17.58
N CYS A 331 24.90 -13.17 17.57
CA CYS A 331 23.94 -12.57 16.65
C CYS A 331 24.44 -12.65 15.20
N SER A 332 23.58 -13.08 14.28
CA SER A 332 23.87 -13.17 12.84
C SER A 332 23.12 -12.13 12.00
N CYS A 333 22.46 -11.16 12.63
CA CYS A 333 21.75 -10.06 11.95
C CYS A 333 22.71 -8.92 11.59
N ASP A 334 22.34 -8.16 10.56
CA ASP A 334 23.02 -6.93 10.20
C ASP A 334 22.39 -5.75 10.98
N PRO A 335 23.12 -5.10 11.91
CA PRO A 335 22.57 -4.01 12.71
C PRO A 335 22.22 -2.78 11.87
N THR A 336 22.73 -2.64 10.64
CA THR A 336 22.39 -1.53 9.73
C THR A 336 21.00 -1.66 9.10
N LEU A 337 20.41 -2.86 9.16
CA LEU A 337 19.06 -3.14 8.68
C LEU A 337 18.01 -3.09 9.81
N ASP A 338 18.42 -2.75 11.04
CA ASP A 338 17.52 -2.59 12.17
C ASP A 338 16.52 -1.46 11.91
N ILE A 339 15.24 -1.73 12.19
CA ILE A 339 14.16 -0.78 11.92
C ILE A 339 13.79 0.09 13.12
N THR A 340 14.43 -0.07 14.29
CA THR A 340 14.00 0.53 15.57
C THR A 340 13.80 2.03 15.42
N ASN A 341 14.73 2.73 14.76
CA ASN A 341 14.73 4.19 14.59
C ASN A 341 14.10 4.67 13.27
N ASN A 342 13.50 3.78 12.49
CA ASN A 342 12.81 4.19 11.26
C ASN A 342 11.54 4.97 11.60
N TRP A 343 11.14 5.90 10.72
CA TRP A 343 9.97 6.77 10.93
C TRP A 343 8.64 6.00 11.13
N PHE A 344 8.53 4.79 10.59
CA PHE A 344 7.35 3.94 10.71
C PHE A 344 7.40 2.98 11.91
N SER A 345 8.52 2.95 12.63
CA SER A 345 8.68 2.21 13.88
C SER A 345 8.27 3.08 15.06
N CYS A 346 7.60 2.49 16.03
CA CYS A 346 7.29 3.11 17.32
C CYS A 346 8.16 2.56 18.46
N SER A 347 9.12 1.71 18.13
CA SER A 347 10.02 1.05 19.06
C SER A 347 10.86 2.06 19.87
N TRP A 348 11.49 3.00 19.17
CA TRP A 348 12.26 4.09 19.79
C TRP A 348 11.38 4.98 20.68
N TYR A 349 10.11 5.17 20.30
CA TYR A 349 9.18 5.99 21.06
C TYR A 349 8.82 5.30 22.38
N PHE A 350 8.54 3.99 22.33
CA PHE A 350 8.34 3.19 23.55
C PHE A 350 9.55 3.29 24.48
N ASP A 351 10.76 3.06 23.96
CA ASP A 351 12.03 3.11 24.72
C ASP A 351 12.22 4.48 25.40
N SER A 352 11.85 5.56 24.70
CA SER A 352 11.93 6.92 25.24
C SER A 352 10.97 7.20 26.40
N LEU A 353 9.80 6.53 26.42
CA LEU A 353 8.80 6.68 27.48
C LEU A 353 9.16 5.87 28.73
N VAL A 354 9.75 4.68 28.55
CA VAL A 354 10.07 3.76 29.66
C VAL A 354 11.47 3.99 30.27
N GLY A 355 12.30 4.84 29.67
CA GLY A 355 13.54 5.32 30.28
C GLY A 355 14.74 4.38 30.21
N GLU A 356 14.78 3.43 29.26
CA GLU A 356 15.94 2.56 29.05
C GLU A 356 17.07 3.34 28.33
N HIS A 357 17.95 3.97 29.12
CA HIS A 357 19.24 4.48 28.63
C HIS A 357 20.10 3.33 28.08
N GLN A 358 20.41 3.33 26.78
CA GLN A 358 21.79 3.21 26.24
C GLN A 358 21.84 3.30 24.70
N LEU A 359 22.88 4.00 24.20
CA LEU A 359 23.25 4.29 22.80
C LEU A 359 22.66 5.56 22.14
N ARG A 360 23.07 6.72 22.67
CA ARG A 360 23.35 7.90 21.82
C ARG A 360 24.83 7.88 21.42
N PRO A 361 25.21 8.00 20.14
CA PRO A 361 26.40 8.74 19.79
C PRO A 361 26.11 10.22 20.03
N LYS A 362 26.90 10.85 20.92
CA LYS A 362 26.97 12.31 20.98
C LYS A 362 27.57 12.80 19.66
N ASN A 363 26.73 13.30 18.78
CA ASN A 363 26.85 14.60 18.10
C ASN A 363 25.54 14.85 17.33
N ASP A 364 25.14 16.12 17.29
CA ASP A 364 23.93 16.69 16.67
C ASP A 364 22.63 16.59 17.49
N ALA A 365 22.70 17.16 18.70
CA ALA A 365 21.54 17.75 19.34
C ALA A 365 21.21 19.11 18.69
N HIS A 366 20.36 19.11 17.66
CA HIS A 366 19.53 20.27 17.33
C HIS A 366 18.05 19.84 17.34
N VAL A 367 17.58 19.52 18.55
CA VAL A 367 16.16 19.44 18.88
C VAL A 367 15.77 20.76 19.52
N TYR A 368 14.76 21.40 18.93
CA TYR A 368 13.76 22.25 19.56
C TYR A 368 13.97 22.50 21.06
N GLN A 369 14.76 23.53 21.39
CA GLN A 369 14.53 24.31 22.59
C GLN A 369 13.55 25.42 22.22
N ARG A 370 12.33 25.35 22.76
CA ARG A 370 11.50 26.54 22.93
C ARG A 370 12.34 27.54 23.73
N ASN A 371 12.62 28.69 23.13
CA ASN A 371 13.14 29.85 23.86
C ASN A 371 12.02 30.39 24.76
N ASP A 372 11.84 29.77 25.93
CA ASP A 372 11.19 30.40 27.07
C ASP A 372 12.18 31.40 27.68
N ASN A 373 12.37 32.54 27.02
CA ASN A 373 12.98 33.75 27.58
C ASN A 373 12.76 34.95 26.66
N MET A 374 11.50 35.31 26.43
CA MET A 374 11.10 36.70 26.24
C MET A 374 9.60 36.81 26.57
N ILE A 375 9.22 37.87 27.29
CA ILE A 375 7.89 38.17 27.82
C ILE A 375 7.60 37.56 29.20
N THR A 376 8.41 37.95 30.20
CA THR A 376 7.86 38.26 31.53
C THR A 376 8.01 39.76 31.77
N LYS A 377 6.99 40.53 31.36
CA LYS A 377 6.49 41.71 32.08
C LYS A 377 5.37 42.40 31.31
N LYS A 378 4.29 42.67 32.07
CA LYS A 378 3.09 43.44 31.76
C LYS A 378 2.04 42.71 30.93
N ASN A 379 1.04 42.17 31.65
CA ASN A 379 -0.26 42.83 31.72
C ASN A 379 -1.07 42.20 32.87
N GLU A 380 -1.04 42.86 34.02
CA GLU A 380 -2.23 42.96 34.86
C GLU A 380 -3.28 43.79 34.08
N ASP A 381 -4.55 43.55 34.41
CA ASP A 381 -5.75 44.24 33.92
C ASP A 381 -6.22 43.85 32.50
N VAL A 382 -7.18 42.93 32.43
CA VAL A 382 -8.61 43.22 32.14
C VAL A 382 -9.43 41.96 32.46
N LYS A 383 -10.10 41.98 33.61
CA LYS A 383 -11.34 41.23 33.83
C LYS A 383 -12.48 42.03 33.21
N SER A 384 -13.20 41.47 32.25
CA SER A 384 -14.63 41.78 32.05
C SER A 384 -15.29 40.79 31.09
N GLU A 385 -16.14 39.95 31.68
CA GLU A 385 -17.46 39.55 31.21
C GLU A 385 -17.78 39.69 29.71
N ILE A 386 -17.86 38.55 29.02
CA ILE A 386 -18.88 38.30 28.00
C ILE A 386 -19.47 36.91 28.30
N GLN A 387 -20.59 36.89 29.03
CA GLN A 387 -21.52 35.76 29.01
C GLN A 387 -22.35 35.86 27.74
N VAL A 388 -22.15 34.95 26.79
CA VAL A 388 -23.15 34.65 25.76
C VAL A 388 -23.42 33.15 25.80
N LYS A 389 -24.68 32.82 26.12
CA LYS A 389 -25.25 31.47 26.13
C LYS A 389 -25.09 30.84 24.74
N PHE A 390 -24.58 29.62 24.69
CA PHE A 390 -24.79 28.73 23.56
C PHE A 390 -25.87 27.72 23.93
N GLU A 391 -27.06 27.95 23.39
CA GLU A 391 -28.06 26.91 23.20
C GLU A 391 -27.58 25.96 22.09
N SER A 392 -28.00 24.70 22.22
CA SER A 392 -27.68 23.56 21.39
C SER A 392 -28.01 23.76 19.91
N GLU A 393 -27.01 23.64 19.03
CA GLU A 393 -27.19 23.23 17.64
C GLU A 393 -26.12 22.22 17.23
N GLU A 394 -26.59 21.11 16.65
CA GLU A 394 -25.81 19.98 16.16
C GLU A 394 -24.87 20.41 15.02
N PHE A 395 -23.56 20.25 15.21
CA PHE A 395 -22.60 20.31 14.11
C PHE A 395 -22.63 18.99 13.31
N VAL A 396 -23.43 18.97 12.24
CA VAL A 396 -23.40 17.92 11.22
C VAL A 396 -22.18 18.15 10.33
N HIS A 397 -21.09 17.43 10.57
CA HIS A 397 -20.01 17.30 9.58
C HIS A 397 -20.39 16.22 8.54
N SER A 398 -20.93 16.65 7.40
CA SER A 398 -21.08 15.79 6.22
C SER A 398 -19.69 15.49 5.62
N LYS A 399 -19.18 14.27 5.81
CA LYS A 399 -18.09 13.73 4.97
C LYS A 399 -18.58 13.73 3.53
N LEU A 400 -17.91 14.47 2.66
CA LEU A 400 -18.20 14.43 1.23
C LEU A 400 -17.65 13.14 0.66
N ASP A 401 -18.56 12.21 0.35
CA ASP A 401 -18.22 10.98 -0.34
C ASP A 401 -17.66 11.31 -1.74
N ILE A 402 -16.44 10.89 -2.08
CA ILE A 402 -15.94 10.85 -3.45
C ILE A 402 -16.42 9.54 -4.02
N ILE A 403 -17.21 9.52 -5.10
CA ILE A 403 -17.85 8.30 -5.61
C ILE A 403 -17.39 8.04 -7.04
N CYS A 404 -17.03 6.78 -7.34
CA CYS A 404 -16.81 6.26 -8.67
C CYS A 404 -18.07 6.51 -9.48
N PRO A 405 -18.00 7.33 -10.51
CA PRO A 405 -19.19 7.82 -11.17
C PRO A 405 -19.87 6.85 -12.11
N ILE A 406 -19.16 5.81 -12.52
CA ILE A 406 -19.62 4.83 -13.51
C ILE A 406 -20.40 3.73 -12.79
N CYS A 407 -19.86 3.25 -11.66
CA CYS A 407 -20.43 2.14 -10.89
C CYS A 407 -20.99 2.57 -9.52
N SER A 408 -20.89 3.85 -9.17
CA SER A 408 -21.35 4.42 -7.89
C SER A 408 -20.65 3.86 -6.63
N ILE A 409 -19.45 3.28 -6.77
CA ILE A 409 -18.61 2.79 -5.66
C ILE A 409 -18.00 3.98 -4.91
N ASN A 410 -18.05 4.00 -3.58
CA ASN A 410 -17.42 5.07 -2.81
C ASN A 410 -15.88 4.97 -2.91
N MET A 411 -15.27 6.04 -3.39
CA MET A 411 -13.85 6.28 -3.59
C MET A 411 -13.25 7.29 -2.58
N SER A 412 -13.89 7.58 -1.46
CA SER A 412 -13.41 8.62 -0.52
C SER A 412 -12.11 8.26 0.18
N GLY A 413 -11.81 6.97 0.34
CA GLY A 413 -10.55 6.47 0.89
C GLY A 413 -9.51 6.12 -0.16
N ILE A 414 -9.80 6.40 -1.43
CA ILE A 414 -9.15 5.76 -2.58
C ILE A 414 -8.07 6.75 -3.14
N ASP A 415 -6.73 6.53 -3.15
CA ASP A 415 -5.72 7.41 -3.85
C ASP A 415 -6.10 7.80 -5.29
N ILE A 416 -5.58 8.92 -5.76
CA ILE A 416 -5.90 9.42 -7.09
C ILE A 416 -5.54 8.42 -8.22
N THR A 417 -4.40 7.73 -8.14
CA THR A 417 -3.88 6.83 -9.19
C THR A 417 -4.74 5.60 -9.47
N ASP A 418 -5.36 5.02 -8.46
CA ASP A 418 -6.34 3.93 -8.64
C ASP A 418 -7.80 4.33 -8.49
N ARG A 419 -8.12 5.57 -8.08
CA ARG A 419 -9.40 6.19 -8.52
C ARG A 419 -9.40 6.22 -10.04
N ILE A 420 -8.29 6.70 -10.62
CA ILE A 420 -8.01 6.74 -12.06
C ILE A 420 -8.08 5.34 -12.66
N THR A 421 -7.41 4.37 -12.05
CA THR A 421 -7.39 3.01 -12.55
C THR A 421 -8.75 2.32 -12.46
N HIS A 422 -9.44 2.40 -11.33
CA HIS A 422 -10.77 1.83 -11.11
C HIS A 422 -11.80 2.42 -12.09
N ALA A 423 -11.89 3.74 -12.18
CA ALA A 423 -12.85 4.37 -13.06
C ALA A 423 -12.46 4.20 -14.55
N ASN A 424 -11.19 4.02 -14.90
CA ASN A 424 -10.76 3.61 -16.24
C ASN A 424 -11.28 2.21 -16.59
N GLN A 425 -11.14 1.24 -15.68
CA GLN A 425 -11.62 -0.13 -15.86
C GLN A 425 -13.14 -0.24 -15.93
N CYS A 426 -13.85 0.50 -15.07
CA CYS A 426 -15.31 0.56 -15.09
C CYS A 426 -15.86 1.01 -16.45
N ILE A 427 -15.07 1.76 -17.24
CA ILE A 427 -15.49 2.18 -18.57
C ILE A 427 -14.99 1.24 -19.66
N ASP A 428 -13.78 0.70 -19.53
CA ASP A 428 -13.20 -0.19 -20.53
C ASP A 428 -13.94 -1.56 -20.57
N THR A 429 -14.81 -1.85 -19.60
CA THR A 429 -15.67 -3.05 -19.53
C THR A 429 -17.12 -2.82 -19.98
N SER A 430 -17.39 -1.86 -20.88
CA SER A 430 -18.72 -1.66 -21.47
C SER A 430 -19.14 -2.78 -22.45
N ASN A 431 -19.26 -4.00 -21.94
CA ASN A 431 -20.11 -5.09 -22.39
C ASN A 431 -20.31 -6.03 -21.21
N ILE A 432 -21.50 -5.93 -20.61
CA ILE A 432 -21.95 -6.78 -19.51
C ILE A 432 -21.99 -8.23 -20.00
N ILE A 433 -21.24 -9.12 -19.36
CA ILE A 433 -21.63 -10.52 -19.19
C ILE A 433 -21.86 -10.71 -17.70
N ILE A 434 -23.12 -10.92 -17.33
CA ILE A 434 -23.52 -11.47 -16.04
C ILE A 434 -23.59 -12.99 -16.22
N PRO A 435 -22.75 -13.80 -15.54
CA PRO A 435 -23.10 -15.18 -15.26
C PRO A 435 -24.09 -15.18 -14.10
N GLY A 436 -25.35 -15.45 -14.41
CA GLY A 436 -26.45 -15.50 -13.45
C GLY A 436 -26.55 -16.84 -12.72
N LYS A 437 -27.22 -16.75 -11.56
CA LYS A 437 -28.21 -17.69 -11.02
C LYS A 437 -27.92 -19.19 -11.17
N GLN A 438 -27.67 -19.85 -10.04
CA GLN A 438 -28.31 -21.14 -9.77
C GLN A 438 -29.35 -20.95 -8.67
N GLU A 439 -30.60 -21.23 -9.02
CA GLU A 439 -31.67 -21.54 -8.07
C GLU A 439 -31.46 -22.97 -7.56
N SER A 440 -31.71 -23.15 -6.27
CA SER A 440 -31.66 -24.37 -5.48
C SER A 440 -32.74 -25.39 -5.85
N GLY A 441 -32.43 -26.70 -5.79
CA GLY A 441 -33.46 -27.75 -5.60
C GLY A 441 -33.17 -29.15 -6.14
N ASP A 442 -32.28 -29.88 -5.48
CA ASP A 442 -32.40 -31.28 -4.98
C ASP A 442 -32.66 -32.56 -5.83
N VAL A 443 -31.76 -33.53 -5.58
CA VAL A 443 -31.75 -35.02 -5.61
C VAL A 443 -32.13 -35.85 -6.87
N SER A 444 -31.13 -36.52 -7.48
CA SER A 444 -30.89 -37.98 -7.39
C SER A 444 -30.14 -38.61 -8.59
N ALA A 445 -29.19 -39.49 -8.23
CA ALA A 445 -28.77 -40.75 -8.87
C ALA A 445 -28.27 -40.83 -10.34
N ALA A 446 -27.04 -41.36 -10.43
CA ALA A 446 -26.57 -42.42 -11.34
C ALA A 446 -26.25 -42.12 -12.82
N SER A 447 -24.93 -42.17 -13.07
CA SER A 447 -24.25 -43.02 -14.08
C SER A 447 -24.43 -42.82 -15.60
N LYS A 448 -23.25 -42.76 -16.24
CA LYS A 448 -22.84 -43.27 -17.57
C LYS A 448 -23.06 -42.41 -18.84
N ARG A 449 -21.89 -42.06 -19.41
CA ARG A 449 -21.41 -42.20 -20.82
C ARG A 449 -22.24 -41.62 -22.00
N MET A 450 -21.48 -40.85 -22.80
CA MET A 450 -21.35 -40.87 -24.28
C MET A 450 -22.14 -39.88 -25.17
N ARG A 451 -21.30 -39.10 -25.90
CA ARG A 451 -21.30 -38.72 -27.33
C ARG A 451 -22.47 -37.97 -28.00
N VAL A 452 -22.12 -36.75 -28.47
CA VAL A 452 -22.18 -36.21 -29.86
C VAL A 452 -23.50 -36.28 -30.63
N THR A 453 -24.09 -35.12 -31.00
CA THR A 453 -24.30 -34.65 -32.41
C THR A 453 -25.12 -33.34 -32.48
N LYS A 454 -24.98 -32.67 -33.64
CA LYS A 454 -25.46 -31.34 -34.08
C LYS A 454 -26.98 -31.23 -34.36
N SER A 455 -27.39 -29.95 -34.54
CA SER A 455 -28.53 -29.40 -35.34
C SER A 455 -29.93 -29.71 -34.78
N THR A 456 -30.93 -28.81 -34.80
CA THR A 456 -31.40 -27.93 -35.89
C THR A 456 -32.32 -26.84 -35.32
N GLU A 457 -32.42 -25.71 -36.01
CA GLU A 457 -33.40 -24.62 -35.78
C GLU A 457 -34.86 -25.10 -35.84
N VAL A 458 -35.71 -24.54 -34.98
CA VAL A 458 -37.17 -24.40 -35.24
C VAL A 458 -37.64 -23.04 -34.70
N LYS A 459 -38.17 -22.21 -35.59
CA LYS A 459 -38.99 -21.02 -35.28
C LYS A 459 -40.38 -21.47 -34.81
N ILE A 460 -40.88 -20.93 -33.70
CA ILE A 460 -42.32 -20.82 -33.46
C ILE A 460 -42.62 -19.46 -32.82
N GLU A 461 -43.59 -18.79 -33.44
CA GLU A 461 -44.23 -17.53 -33.08
C GLU A 461 -44.82 -17.57 -31.67
N THR A 462 -44.80 -16.44 -30.96
CA THR A 462 -45.65 -16.26 -29.78
C THR A 462 -46.50 -15.02 -29.92
N ASP A 463 -47.79 -15.32 -29.86
CA ASP A 463 -48.97 -14.50 -29.92
C ASP A 463 -49.09 -13.53 -28.73
N ASN A 464 -49.78 -12.42 -28.98
CA ASN A 464 -50.05 -11.36 -28.03
C ASN A 464 -51.08 -11.80 -26.98
N THR A 465 -50.72 -11.78 -25.70
CA THR A 465 -51.70 -11.51 -24.63
C THR A 465 -51.13 -10.54 -23.60
N LYS A 466 -51.82 -9.41 -23.46
CA LYS A 466 -51.66 -8.44 -22.37
C LYS A 466 -52.23 -9.05 -21.09
N ASN A 467 -51.51 -8.94 -19.98
CA ASN A 467 -52.07 -8.96 -18.63
C ASN A 467 -51.25 -8.05 -17.70
N ASP A 468 -51.85 -6.92 -17.37
CA ASP A 468 -51.91 -6.23 -16.08
C ASP A 468 -50.67 -6.17 -15.17
N GLY A 469 -49.99 -5.02 -15.26
CA GLY A 469 -49.93 -4.04 -14.18
C GLY A 469 -49.55 -4.50 -12.77
N LYS A 470 -48.24 -4.67 -12.51
CA LYS A 470 -47.63 -4.25 -11.23
C LYS A 470 -46.35 -3.45 -11.50
N PRO A 471 -46.19 -2.23 -10.95
CA PRO A 471 -45.02 -1.41 -11.22
C PRO A 471 -43.78 -2.05 -10.57
N ARG A 472 -42.72 -2.29 -11.36
CA ARG A 472 -41.38 -2.57 -10.83
C ARG A 472 -40.99 -1.41 -9.91
N LYS A 473 -40.72 -1.68 -8.63
CA LYS A 473 -40.08 -0.71 -7.72
C LYS A 473 -38.76 -0.26 -8.35
N LYS A 474 -38.70 1.00 -8.79
CA LYS A 474 -37.44 1.66 -9.16
C LYS A 474 -36.54 1.64 -7.93
N ARG A 475 -35.32 1.10 -8.05
CA ARG A 475 -34.26 1.33 -7.05
C ARG A 475 -34.08 2.85 -6.95
N THR A 476 -34.32 3.42 -5.78
CA THR A 476 -33.99 4.82 -5.50
C THR A 476 -32.47 4.95 -5.55
N ALA A 477 -31.95 5.72 -6.51
CA ALA A 477 -30.53 6.06 -6.56
C ALA A 477 -30.15 6.75 -5.25
N LYS A 478 -29.01 6.36 -4.66
CA LYS A 478 -28.45 7.13 -3.52
C LYS A 478 -28.23 8.58 -3.97
N PRO A 479 -28.45 9.59 -3.10
CA PRO A 479 -28.18 10.98 -3.42
C PRO A 479 -26.71 11.15 -3.83
N LYS A 480 -26.46 11.92 -4.89
CA LYS A 480 -25.08 12.28 -5.23
C LYS A 480 -24.53 13.24 -4.14
N PRO A 481 -23.23 13.15 -3.81
CA PRO A 481 -22.58 14.04 -2.85
C PRO A 481 -22.51 15.48 -3.39
N ASP A 482 -22.42 16.48 -2.50
CA ASP A 482 -22.26 17.89 -2.91
C ASP A 482 -20.87 18.16 -3.50
N ILE A 483 -20.74 19.21 -4.32
CA ILE A 483 -19.45 19.58 -4.91
C ILE A 483 -18.53 20.19 -3.82
N PRO A 484 -17.32 19.64 -3.59
CA PRO A 484 -16.36 20.21 -2.66
C PRO A 484 -15.97 21.65 -3.03
N LEU A 485 -15.76 22.51 -2.03
CA LEU A 485 -15.42 23.93 -2.25
C LEU A 485 -14.15 24.13 -3.09
N VAL A 486 -13.16 23.26 -2.92
CA VAL A 486 -11.90 23.24 -3.70
C VAL A 486 -12.13 23.02 -5.20
N LYS A 487 -13.26 22.42 -5.58
CA LYS A 487 -13.66 22.21 -6.99
C LYS A 487 -14.54 23.35 -7.53
N ILE A 488 -14.76 24.44 -6.78
CA ILE A 488 -15.63 25.54 -7.17
C ILE A 488 -14.83 26.84 -7.29
N LEU A 489 -14.84 27.42 -8.50
CA LEU A 489 -14.23 28.72 -8.78
C LEU A 489 -15.28 29.82 -8.70
N ARG A 490 -15.05 30.81 -7.82
CA ARG A 490 -15.87 32.01 -7.64
C ARG A 490 -15.06 33.26 -7.96
N PHE A 491 -15.63 34.19 -8.70
CA PHE A 491 -14.95 35.42 -9.11
C PHE A 491 -15.47 36.60 -8.27
N PRO A 492 -14.61 37.47 -7.71
CA PRO A 492 -15.07 38.59 -6.89
C PRO A 492 -15.93 39.61 -7.65
N ASP A 493 -15.69 39.76 -8.95
CA ASP A 493 -16.33 40.72 -9.85
C ASP A 493 -17.31 40.07 -10.84
N SER A 494 -17.74 38.82 -10.59
CA SER A 494 -18.73 38.12 -11.41
C SER A 494 -19.58 37.18 -10.58
N ASN A 495 -20.87 37.09 -10.89
CA ASN A 495 -21.79 36.14 -10.25
C ASN A 495 -21.65 34.71 -10.80
N GLU A 496 -20.78 34.51 -11.79
CA GLU A 496 -20.59 33.22 -12.45
C GLU A 496 -19.77 32.27 -11.59
N ILE A 497 -20.12 30.98 -11.65
CA ILE A 497 -19.49 29.91 -10.89
C ILE A 497 -19.10 28.80 -11.86
N ILE A 498 -17.85 28.34 -11.78
CA ILE A 498 -17.33 27.23 -12.58
C ILE A 498 -16.97 26.08 -11.64
N ALA A 499 -17.49 24.88 -11.93
CA ALA A 499 -17.06 23.66 -11.23
C ALA A 499 -15.96 22.95 -12.02
N VAL A 500 -14.94 22.44 -11.33
CA VAL A 500 -13.77 21.77 -11.94
C VAL A 500 -13.78 20.29 -11.60
N ASP A 501 -13.75 19.43 -12.62
CA ASP A 501 -13.66 17.97 -12.47
C ASP A 501 -14.71 17.40 -11.50
N ALA A 502 -15.96 17.87 -11.64
CA ALA A 502 -17.03 17.66 -10.68
C ALA A 502 -18.26 16.95 -11.28
N PHE A 503 -18.05 16.01 -12.21
CA PHE A 503 -19.14 15.40 -12.98
C PHE A 503 -19.92 14.32 -12.19
N CYS A 504 -19.36 13.79 -11.10
CA CYS A 504 -19.96 12.75 -10.25
C CYS A 504 -20.83 13.28 -9.11
N TYR A 505 -20.85 14.60 -8.90
CA TYR A 505 -21.54 15.25 -7.78
C TYR A 505 -22.97 15.66 -8.11
N ALA A 506 -23.71 16.04 -7.08
CA ALA A 506 -25.06 16.58 -7.19
C ALA A 506 -25.08 17.84 -8.06
N PRO A 507 -26.07 17.98 -8.96
CA PRO A 507 -26.23 19.21 -9.72
C PRO A 507 -26.54 20.39 -8.79
N ARG A 508 -26.08 21.57 -9.16
CA ARG A 508 -26.44 22.83 -8.49
C ARG A 508 -27.00 23.80 -9.52
N ASP A 509 -28.11 24.47 -9.17
CA ASP A 509 -28.79 25.41 -10.06
C ASP A 509 -27.95 26.66 -10.37
N ASP A 510 -27.01 27.01 -9.49
CA ASP A 510 -26.09 28.14 -9.65
C ASP A 510 -24.84 27.82 -10.49
N ILE A 511 -24.66 26.57 -10.94
CA ILE A 511 -23.50 26.15 -11.74
C ILE A 511 -23.93 25.59 -13.09
N SER A 512 -23.72 26.35 -14.17
CA SER A 512 -24.06 25.95 -15.52
C SER A 512 -22.85 25.61 -16.41
N VAL A 513 -21.63 25.89 -15.96
CA VAL A 513 -20.38 25.68 -16.70
C VAL A 513 -19.40 24.86 -15.87
N TYR A 514 -18.80 23.86 -16.52
CA TYR A 514 -17.85 22.93 -15.91
C TYR A 514 -16.52 22.99 -16.67
N LEU A 515 -15.41 22.79 -15.97
CA LEU A 515 -14.09 22.62 -16.54
C LEU A 515 -13.67 21.14 -16.37
N LEU A 516 -13.23 20.51 -17.45
CA LEU A 516 -12.57 19.21 -17.41
C LEU A 516 -11.08 19.41 -17.71
N THR A 517 -10.24 19.20 -16.70
CA THR A 517 -8.80 19.50 -16.82
C THR A 517 -8.08 18.53 -17.75
N HIS A 518 -8.42 17.24 -17.69
CA HIS A 518 -7.83 16.20 -18.53
C HIS A 518 -8.65 14.89 -18.55
N PHE A 519 -8.22 13.92 -19.37
CA PHE A 519 -8.96 12.68 -19.60
C PHE A 519 -8.52 11.51 -18.71
N HIS A 520 -8.46 11.73 -17.40
CA HIS A 520 -8.40 10.66 -16.39
C HIS A 520 -9.71 10.55 -15.61
N SER A 521 -9.96 9.36 -15.07
CA SER A 521 -11.32 8.91 -14.77
C SER A 521 -11.89 9.36 -13.44
N ASP A 522 -11.02 9.69 -12.50
CA ASP A 522 -11.24 10.49 -11.31
C ASP A 522 -11.53 11.98 -11.62
N HIS A 523 -11.15 12.49 -12.80
CA HIS A 523 -11.43 13.86 -13.25
C HIS A 523 -12.70 13.98 -14.09
N TYR A 524 -12.83 13.22 -15.17
CA TYR A 524 -14.06 13.21 -16.00
C TYR A 524 -15.21 12.45 -15.35
N GLY A 525 -14.95 11.85 -14.20
CA GLY A 525 -15.82 10.90 -13.61
C GLY A 525 -17.25 11.44 -13.43
N GLY A 526 -18.23 10.82 -14.08
CA GLY A 526 -19.68 11.11 -13.95
C GLY A 526 -20.28 11.54 -15.25
N LEU A 527 -19.39 11.91 -16.17
CA LEU A 527 -19.71 12.20 -17.54
C LEU A 527 -20.18 10.94 -18.26
N CYS A 528 -21.29 11.09 -18.96
CA CYS A 528 -21.87 10.09 -19.84
C CYS A 528 -22.68 10.82 -20.91
N LYS A 529 -23.16 10.11 -21.94
CA LYS A 529 -23.94 10.72 -23.04
C LYS A 529 -25.13 11.56 -22.54
N SER A 530 -25.79 11.11 -21.47
CA SER A 530 -26.98 11.74 -20.91
C SER A 530 -26.69 12.76 -19.80
N TRP A 531 -25.43 13.02 -19.46
CA TRP A 531 -25.09 13.99 -18.43
C TRP A 531 -25.59 15.39 -18.81
N ASN A 532 -26.29 16.05 -17.90
CA ASN A 532 -26.97 17.31 -18.15
C ASN A 532 -26.94 18.29 -16.97
N ASN A 533 -26.05 18.10 -15.98
CA ASN A 533 -25.94 19.00 -14.84
C ASN A 533 -25.45 20.40 -15.21
N GLY A 534 -24.86 20.55 -16.40
CA GLY A 534 -24.36 21.82 -16.92
C GLY A 534 -24.70 21.99 -18.39
N SER A 535 -24.61 23.24 -18.84
CA SER A 535 -24.89 23.63 -20.22
C SER A 535 -23.63 23.70 -21.10
N LEU A 536 -22.44 23.70 -20.51
CA LEU A 536 -21.15 23.80 -21.19
C LEU A 536 -20.02 23.13 -20.41
N ILE A 537 -19.12 22.42 -21.10
CA ILE A 537 -17.86 21.88 -20.57
C ILE A 537 -16.67 22.52 -21.29
N ILE A 538 -15.77 23.15 -20.56
CA ILE A 538 -14.50 23.68 -21.07
C ILE A 538 -13.47 22.56 -21.02
N CYS A 539 -12.72 22.35 -22.11
CA CYS A 539 -11.65 21.36 -22.16
C CYS A 539 -10.67 21.61 -23.33
N THR A 540 -9.59 20.84 -23.38
CA THR A 540 -8.62 20.85 -24.48
C THR A 540 -9.11 20.06 -25.70
N PRO A 541 -8.52 20.28 -26.91
CA PRO A 541 -8.89 19.54 -28.11
C PRO A 541 -8.77 18.01 -28.00
N ILE A 542 -7.68 17.53 -27.40
CA ILE A 542 -7.46 16.08 -27.19
C ILE A 542 -8.50 15.54 -26.20
N THR A 543 -8.72 16.21 -25.08
CA THR A 543 -9.71 15.81 -24.07
C THR A 543 -11.12 15.77 -24.67
N ALA A 544 -11.51 16.76 -25.48
CA ALA A 544 -12.80 16.78 -26.17
C ALA A 544 -12.99 15.55 -27.08
N ARG A 545 -11.98 15.21 -27.88
CA ARG A 545 -12.03 14.03 -28.77
C ARG A 545 -12.14 12.73 -27.99
N LEU A 546 -11.42 12.60 -26.88
CA LEU A 546 -11.50 11.42 -26.02
C LEU A 546 -12.89 11.29 -25.35
N VAL A 547 -13.44 12.40 -24.88
CA VAL A 547 -14.81 12.49 -24.33
C VAL A 547 -15.86 12.11 -25.38
N GLN A 548 -15.73 12.62 -26.60
CA GLN A 548 -16.61 12.22 -27.72
C GLN A 548 -16.45 10.75 -28.07
N HIS A 549 -15.23 10.24 -28.11
CA HIS A 549 -14.96 8.85 -28.47
C HIS A 549 -15.58 7.90 -27.45
N LYS A 550 -15.31 8.11 -26.16
CA LYS A 550 -15.70 7.24 -25.04
C LYS A 550 -17.17 7.39 -24.67
N PHE A 551 -17.66 8.63 -24.53
CA PHE A 551 -19.00 8.89 -24.00
C PHE A 551 -20.03 9.30 -25.05
N LYS A 552 -19.62 9.51 -26.31
CA LYS A 552 -20.48 10.08 -27.37
C LYS A 552 -21.12 11.40 -26.93
N PHE A 553 -20.40 12.19 -26.12
CA PHE A 553 -20.91 13.45 -25.58
C PHE A 553 -21.00 14.52 -26.69
N PRO A 554 -22.09 15.32 -26.72
CA PRO A 554 -22.33 16.31 -27.76
C PRO A 554 -21.26 17.43 -27.80
N ILE A 555 -20.70 17.71 -28.98
CA ILE A 555 -19.67 18.74 -29.17
C ILE A 555 -20.22 20.15 -28.90
N GLU A 556 -21.49 20.37 -29.19
CA GLU A 556 -22.19 21.64 -28.98
C GLU A 556 -22.34 22.02 -27.50
N LYS A 557 -22.14 21.05 -26.59
CA LYS A 557 -22.04 21.28 -25.15
C LYS A 557 -20.60 21.41 -24.65
N MET A 558 -19.62 21.44 -25.54
CA MET A 558 -18.21 21.59 -25.20
C MET A 558 -17.66 22.88 -25.78
N PHE A 559 -16.99 23.66 -24.93
CA PHE A 559 -16.11 24.72 -25.38
C PHE A 559 -14.68 24.19 -25.43
N VAL A 560 -14.26 23.82 -26.64
CA VAL A 560 -12.92 23.33 -26.91
C VAL A 560 -12.00 24.53 -27.09
N VAL A 561 -11.02 24.70 -26.20
CA VAL A 561 -10.05 25.81 -26.28
C VAL A 561 -9.20 25.61 -27.56
N PRO A 562 -9.27 26.52 -28.56
CA PRO A 562 -8.71 26.24 -29.88
C PRO A 562 -7.19 26.10 -29.91
N GLU A 563 -6.49 26.98 -29.21
CA GLU A 563 -5.02 27.00 -29.19
C GLU A 563 -4.50 27.20 -27.77
N TYR A 564 -3.38 26.54 -27.48
CA TYR A 564 -2.66 26.71 -26.23
C TYR A 564 -2.00 28.09 -26.19
N GLY A 565 -1.88 28.67 -24.99
CA GLY A 565 -1.26 29.97 -24.74
C GLY A 565 -2.06 31.20 -25.19
N LYS A 566 -3.23 31.01 -25.82
CA LYS A 566 -4.11 32.11 -26.27
C LYS A 566 -5.34 32.25 -25.39
N GLU A 567 -5.81 33.50 -25.24
CA GLU A 567 -7.00 33.82 -24.46
C GLU A 567 -8.26 33.82 -25.32
N TYR A 568 -9.32 33.20 -24.80
CA TYR A 568 -10.62 33.12 -25.44
C TYR A 568 -11.74 33.48 -24.47
N THR A 569 -12.76 34.19 -24.94
CA THR A 569 -13.98 34.42 -24.15
C THR A 569 -14.81 33.14 -24.13
N ILE A 570 -15.25 32.72 -22.95
CA ILE A 570 -16.06 31.52 -22.80
C ILE A 570 -17.50 31.83 -23.25
N PRO A 571 -18.11 31.01 -24.13
CA PRO A 571 -19.52 31.16 -24.48
C PRO A 571 -20.41 31.13 -23.22
N LYS A 572 -21.36 32.06 -23.14
CA LYS A 572 -22.26 32.31 -21.98
C LYS A 572 -21.63 33.00 -20.77
N LEU A 573 -20.29 33.05 -20.64
CA LEU A 573 -19.60 33.77 -19.55
C LEU A 573 -18.82 34.96 -20.11
N LYS A 574 -19.52 36.04 -20.51
CA LYS A 574 -18.89 37.14 -21.27
C LYS A 574 -17.76 37.85 -20.52
N ASP A 575 -17.81 37.86 -19.20
CA ASP A 575 -16.83 38.53 -18.34
C ASP A 575 -15.65 37.63 -17.93
N ILE A 576 -15.67 36.35 -18.33
CA ILE A 576 -14.62 35.37 -18.01
C ILE A 576 -13.92 34.91 -19.30
N LYS A 577 -12.59 35.00 -19.29
CA LYS A 577 -11.72 34.48 -20.33
C LYS A 577 -11.00 33.23 -19.83
N VAL A 578 -10.67 32.34 -20.76
CA VAL A 578 -9.87 31.15 -20.53
C VAL A 578 -8.67 31.11 -21.47
N SER A 579 -7.53 30.64 -20.96
CA SER A 579 -6.43 30.13 -21.77
C SER A 579 -5.96 28.80 -21.18
N VAL A 580 -5.26 27.99 -21.98
CA VAL A 580 -4.77 26.68 -21.55
C VAL A 580 -3.31 26.48 -21.95
N PHE A 581 -2.55 25.82 -21.08
CA PHE A 581 -1.15 25.46 -21.26
C PHE A 581 -0.98 23.96 -21.07
N ASP A 582 0.05 23.36 -21.68
CA ASP A 582 0.31 21.92 -21.54
C ASP A 582 0.73 21.62 -20.09
N ALA A 583 0.02 20.71 -19.43
CA ALA A 583 0.30 20.32 -18.04
C ALA A 583 1.48 19.35 -17.91
N ASN A 584 2.03 18.85 -19.01
CA ASN A 584 3.11 17.87 -19.04
C ASN A 584 2.82 16.57 -18.27
N HIS A 585 1.54 16.25 -18.07
CA HIS A 585 1.06 15.09 -17.33
C HIS A 585 0.68 13.92 -18.24
N CYS A 586 -0.36 14.09 -19.06
CA CYS A 586 -0.80 13.15 -20.07
C CYS A 586 -1.27 13.88 -21.34
N PRO A 587 -1.45 13.19 -22.49
CA PRO A 587 -1.98 13.81 -23.70
C PRO A 587 -3.30 14.53 -23.45
N GLY A 588 -3.34 15.84 -23.77
CA GLY A 588 -4.53 16.68 -23.58
C GLY A 588 -4.71 17.26 -22.17
N ALA A 589 -3.83 16.98 -21.22
CA ALA A 589 -3.89 17.63 -19.91
C ALA A 589 -3.54 19.12 -20.01
N GLY A 590 -4.30 19.94 -19.28
CA GLY A 590 -4.21 21.39 -19.37
C GLY A 590 -4.08 22.09 -18.03
N ILE A 591 -3.17 23.05 -17.95
CA ILE A 591 -3.17 24.10 -16.91
C ILE A 591 -4.04 25.24 -17.43
N PHE A 592 -5.12 25.55 -16.74
CA PHE A 592 -6.09 26.55 -17.17
C PHE A 592 -5.91 27.86 -16.43
N VAL A 593 -5.86 28.97 -17.18
CA VAL A 593 -5.97 30.31 -16.61
C VAL A 593 -7.37 30.82 -16.88
N LEU A 594 -8.12 31.09 -15.80
CA LEU A 594 -9.46 31.66 -15.86
C LEU A 594 -9.42 33.06 -15.26
N LYS A 595 -9.80 34.08 -16.02
CA LYS A 595 -9.69 35.46 -15.56
C LYS A 595 -10.89 36.33 -15.87
N THR A 596 -11.13 37.27 -14.98
CA THR A 596 -12.00 38.44 -15.18
C THR A 596 -11.13 39.69 -15.38
N LYS A 597 -11.73 40.88 -15.26
CA LYS A 597 -10.99 42.15 -15.32
C LYS A 597 -10.08 42.34 -14.12
N SER A 598 -10.52 41.89 -12.94
CA SER A 598 -9.82 42.15 -11.67
C SER A 598 -9.20 40.91 -11.01
N PHE A 599 -9.50 39.70 -11.50
CA PHE A 599 -9.10 38.46 -10.82
C PHE A 599 -8.61 37.38 -11.79
N LYS A 600 -7.55 36.64 -11.41
CA LYS A 600 -6.93 35.56 -12.21
C LYS A 600 -6.72 34.29 -11.38
N TYR A 601 -7.37 33.21 -11.81
CA TYR A 601 -7.10 31.85 -11.35
C TYR A 601 -6.07 31.17 -12.25
N LEU A 602 -5.16 30.41 -11.64
CA LEU A 602 -4.37 29.36 -12.28
C LEU A 602 -4.82 28.02 -11.73
N HIS A 603 -5.32 27.11 -12.56
CA HIS A 603 -5.73 25.78 -12.14
C HIS A 603 -4.85 24.74 -12.81
N CYS A 604 -3.97 24.09 -12.05
CA CYS A 604 -2.98 23.17 -12.62
C CYS A 604 -3.59 21.84 -13.06
N GLY A 605 -4.69 21.39 -12.43
CA GLY A 605 -5.10 19.99 -12.58
C GLY A 605 -3.97 19.08 -12.09
N ASP A 606 -3.79 17.92 -12.71
CA ASP A 606 -2.61 17.09 -12.51
C ASP A 606 -1.51 17.53 -13.48
N PHE A 607 -0.29 17.76 -12.98
CA PHE A 607 0.78 18.35 -13.79
C PHE A 607 2.20 17.96 -13.35
N ARG A 608 3.14 18.01 -14.30
CA ARG A 608 4.59 17.85 -14.09
C ARG A 608 5.30 19.15 -14.42
N ALA A 609 5.57 19.96 -13.40
CA ALA A 609 6.20 21.27 -13.56
C ALA A 609 7.56 21.17 -14.27
N ASN A 610 7.83 22.14 -15.14
CA ASN A 610 9.12 22.34 -15.77
C ASN A 610 9.36 23.83 -15.99
N MET A 611 10.62 24.23 -16.19
CA MET A 611 10.96 25.65 -16.28
C MET A 611 10.37 26.34 -17.52
N LYS A 612 10.27 25.64 -18.65
CA LYS A 612 9.68 26.17 -19.88
C LYS A 612 8.23 26.62 -19.66
N MET A 613 7.45 25.80 -18.95
CA MET A 613 6.07 26.10 -18.57
C MET A 613 6.00 27.33 -17.66
N VAL A 614 6.89 27.44 -16.67
CA VAL A 614 6.94 28.58 -15.76
C VAL A 614 7.29 29.87 -16.52
N GLU A 615 8.28 29.83 -17.41
CA GLU A 615 8.68 30.96 -18.25
C GLU A 615 7.53 31.42 -19.16
N GLU A 616 6.84 30.48 -19.80
CA GLU A 616 5.69 30.79 -20.66
C GLU A 616 4.56 31.47 -19.87
N LEU A 617 4.21 30.93 -18.70
CA LEU A 617 3.21 31.53 -17.81
C LEU A 617 3.61 32.94 -17.35
N LYS A 618 4.88 33.16 -17.00
CA LYS A 618 5.38 34.49 -16.59
C LYS A 618 5.39 35.49 -17.73
N ASN A 619 5.75 35.05 -18.94
CA ASN A 619 5.79 35.92 -20.11
C ASN A 619 4.39 36.41 -20.50
N ILE A 620 3.37 35.55 -20.40
CA ILE A 620 1.99 35.89 -20.74
C ILE A 620 1.27 36.58 -19.57
N TYR A 621 1.59 36.21 -18.34
CA TYR A 621 1.00 36.75 -17.10
C TYR A 621 2.07 37.33 -16.17
N PRO A 622 2.76 38.42 -16.55
CA PRO A 622 3.85 38.99 -15.77
C PRO A 622 3.41 39.51 -14.40
N SER A 623 2.13 39.91 -14.26
CA SER A 623 1.54 40.31 -12.99
C SER A 623 1.06 39.14 -12.11
N GLY A 624 1.38 37.90 -12.48
CA GLY A 624 1.11 36.70 -11.67
C GLY A 624 -0.35 36.29 -11.59
N PHE A 625 -0.73 35.59 -10.54
CA PHE A 625 -2.07 35.05 -10.34
C PHE A 625 -2.58 35.38 -8.93
N ASP A 626 -3.88 35.58 -8.80
CA ASP A 626 -4.49 35.86 -7.50
C ASP A 626 -4.66 34.57 -6.69
N ARG A 627 -5.00 33.46 -7.36
CA ARG A 627 -5.12 32.13 -6.74
C ARG A 627 -4.59 31.05 -7.66
N CYS A 628 -3.79 30.12 -7.13
CA CYS A 628 -3.38 28.92 -7.83
C CYS A 628 -3.91 27.66 -7.14
N TYR A 629 -4.65 26.82 -7.87
CA TYR A 629 -5.01 25.47 -7.45
C TYR A 629 -3.90 24.51 -7.89
N LEU A 630 -3.13 24.04 -6.92
CA LEU A 630 -1.86 23.34 -7.11
C LEU A 630 -2.02 21.84 -6.83
N ASP A 631 -1.56 21.01 -7.78
CA ASP A 631 -1.36 19.57 -7.55
C ASP A 631 -0.30 19.35 -6.47
N THR A 632 -0.72 18.72 -5.38
CA THR A 632 0.12 18.41 -4.22
C THR A 632 0.28 16.90 -4.01
N THR A 633 0.05 16.08 -5.06
CA THR A 633 0.12 14.62 -5.01
C THR A 633 1.43 14.10 -4.39
N TYR A 634 2.58 14.68 -4.78
CA TYR A 634 3.91 14.32 -4.26
C TYR A 634 4.62 15.48 -3.56
N PHE A 635 3.87 16.38 -2.91
CA PHE A 635 4.44 17.49 -2.15
C PHE A 635 5.00 17.01 -0.79
N ASN A 636 6.05 16.20 -0.83
CA ASN A 636 6.84 15.78 0.32
C ASN A 636 8.30 15.53 -0.11
N PRO A 637 9.33 15.98 0.63
CA PRO A 637 10.74 15.85 0.25
C PRO A 637 11.21 14.43 -0.10
N LYS A 638 10.55 13.38 0.41
CA LYS A 638 10.86 11.99 0.08
C LYS A 638 10.60 11.64 -1.40
N TYR A 639 9.79 12.43 -2.10
CA TYR A 639 9.45 12.22 -3.51
C TYR A 639 10.33 13.07 -4.42
N SER A 640 11.57 12.59 -4.64
CA SER A 640 12.54 13.21 -5.54
C SER A 640 12.65 12.38 -6.82
N PHE A 641 11.76 12.57 -7.78
CA PHE A 641 11.81 11.79 -9.03
C PHE A 641 12.91 12.30 -9.97
N PRO A 642 13.64 11.42 -10.68
CA PRO A 642 14.52 11.87 -11.74
C PRO A 642 13.74 12.52 -12.90
N ASP A 643 14.47 13.21 -13.78
CA ASP A 643 13.89 13.79 -14.97
C ASP A 643 13.26 12.70 -15.87
N GLN A 644 12.09 12.98 -16.42
CA GLN A 644 11.37 12.01 -17.25
C GLN A 644 12.20 11.54 -18.45
N SER A 645 12.96 12.45 -19.07
CA SER A 645 13.81 12.14 -20.22
C SER A 645 14.98 11.23 -19.85
N ASP A 646 15.58 11.44 -18.68
CA ASP A 646 16.64 10.58 -18.16
C ASP A 646 16.12 9.19 -17.84
N VAL A 647 14.98 9.07 -17.15
CA VAL A 647 14.35 7.78 -16.87
C VAL A 647 14.04 7.03 -18.17
N ILE A 648 13.49 7.71 -19.17
CA ILE A 648 13.17 7.09 -20.47
C ILE A 648 14.46 6.60 -21.16
N ARG A 649 15.50 7.44 -21.21
CA ARG A 649 16.79 7.12 -21.83
C ARG A 649 17.45 5.94 -21.14
N TYR A 650 17.67 6.02 -19.83
CA TYR A 650 18.30 4.97 -19.04
C TYR A 650 17.53 3.65 -19.13
N THR A 651 16.20 3.68 -19.06
CA THR A 651 15.38 2.47 -19.21
C THR A 651 15.55 1.86 -20.60
N SER A 652 15.49 2.66 -21.65
CA SER A 652 15.68 2.20 -23.03
C SER A 652 17.07 1.57 -23.23
N ASP A 653 18.13 2.26 -22.80
CA ASP A 653 19.51 1.82 -22.99
C ASP A 653 19.83 0.56 -22.17
N TRP A 654 19.35 0.49 -20.93
CA TRP A 654 19.49 -0.70 -20.10
C TRP A 654 18.77 -1.91 -20.70
N ILE A 655 17.51 -1.77 -21.13
CA ILE A 655 16.75 -2.86 -21.76
C ILE A 655 17.45 -3.33 -23.04
N LYS A 656 17.89 -2.39 -23.88
CA LYS A 656 18.64 -2.68 -25.10
C LYS A 656 19.94 -3.44 -24.80
N SER A 657 20.66 -3.04 -23.74
CA SER A 657 21.86 -3.74 -23.28
C SER A 657 21.55 -5.17 -22.82
N LYS A 658 20.49 -5.38 -22.03
CA LYS A 658 20.06 -6.72 -21.60
C LYS A 658 19.61 -7.61 -22.75
N CYS A 659 18.85 -7.07 -23.70
CA CYS A 659 18.45 -7.81 -24.91
C CYS A 659 19.64 -8.28 -25.76
N LYS A 660 20.78 -7.58 -25.71
CA LYS A 660 22.01 -7.95 -26.43
C LYS A 660 22.92 -8.91 -25.65
N SER A 661 23.12 -8.63 -24.37
CA SER A 661 24.12 -9.31 -23.53
C SER A 661 23.57 -10.56 -22.84
N HIS A 662 22.29 -10.57 -22.49
CA HIS A 662 21.68 -11.72 -21.83
C HIS A 662 21.30 -12.78 -22.87
N LYS A 663 21.94 -13.94 -22.77
CA LYS A 663 21.54 -15.13 -23.52
C LYS A 663 21.21 -16.23 -22.52
N SER A 664 19.96 -16.67 -22.47
CA SER A 664 19.61 -17.87 -21.71
C SER A 664 20.44 -19.05 -22.23
N GLN A 665 21.19 -19.70 -21.34
CA GLN A 665 22.06 -20.85 -21.64
C GLN A 665 21.28 -22.16 -21.81
N GLN A 666 19.96 -22.17 -21.62
CA GLN A 666 19.16 -23.39 -21.61
C GLN A 666 18.22 -23.48 -22.81
N GLN A 667 18.30 -24.60 -23.53
CA GLN A 667 17.46 -24.93 -24.68
C GLN A 667 16.11 -25.49 -24.20
N ARG A 668 15.00 -24.97 -24.73
CA ARG A 668 13.67 -25.52 -24.44
C ARG A 668 13.46 -26.78 -25.25
N ILE A 669 12.65 -27.71 -24.73
CA ILE A 669 12.26 -28.90 -25.50
C ILE A 669 11.56 -28.54 -26.83
N VAL A 670 10.87 -27.40 -26.88
CA VAL A 670 10.26 -26.88 -28.12
C VAL A 670 11.29 -26.37 -29.14
N ASP A 671 12.51 -26.03 -28.71
CA ASP A 671 13.59 -25.62 -29.61
C ASP A 671 14.16 -26.83 -30.39
N PHE A 672 14.05 -28.04 -29.83
CA PHE A 672 14.48 -29.29 -30.49
C PHE A 672 13.56 -29.73 -31.63
N PHE A 673 12.27 -29.38 -31.57
CA PHE A 673 11.28 -29.77 -32.59
C PHE A 673 11.12 -28.71 -33.70
N ARG A 674 11.95 -27.66 -33.71
CA ARG A 674 11.88 -26.57 -34.69
C ARG A 674 12.73 -26.85 -35.94
N LYS A 675 12.11 -26.67 -37.11
CA LYS A 675 12.83 -26.61 -38.40
C LYS A 675 13.76 -25.38 -38.39
N LYS A 676 14.97 -25.52 -38.92
CA LYS A 676 16.07 -24.53 -38.92
C LYS A 676 15.77 -23.18 -39.61
N ASP A 677 14.61 -23.02 -40.25
CA ASP A 677 14.31 -21.87 -41.13
C ASP A 677 13.30 -20.85 -40.56
N ILE A 678 13.11 -20.77 -39.24
CA ILE A 678 12.19 -19.80 -38.62
C ILE A 678 12.99 -18.80 -37.79
N HIS A 679 12.68 -17.51 -37.95
CA HIS A 679 13.26 -16.32 -37.32
C HIS A 679 13.95 -16.52 -35.96
N GLU A 680 15.10 -15.86 -35.79
CA GLU A 680 15.87 -15.84 -34.54
C GLU A 680 14.97 -15.47 -33.34
N VAL A 681 14.92 -16.36 -32.34
CA VAL A 681 14.10 -16.15 -31.14
C VAL A 681 14.75 -15.07 -30.28
N LYS A 682 14.01 -14.01 -30.00
CA LYS A 682 14.45 -12.91 -29.15
C LYS A 682 14.42 -13.32 -27.68
N GLU A 683 15.32 -12.76 -26.88
CA GLU A 683 15.40 -13.10 -25.45
C GLU A 683 14.19 -12.56 -24.67
N PHE A 684 13.79 -11.30 -24.88
CA PHE A 684 12.72 -10.65 -24.12
C PHE A 684 11.61 -10.10 -25.02
N LEU A 685 10.36 -10.38 -24.65
CA LEU A 685 9.22 -9.53 -24.97
C LEU A 685 9.10 -8.47 -23.89
N VAL A 686 9.15 -7.19 -24.25
CA VAL A 686 9.00 -6.11 -23.27
C VAL A 686 7.53 -5.79 -23.09
N VAL A 687 7.02 -5.93 -21.87
CA VAL A 687 5.63 -5.62 -21.53
C VAL A 687 5.62 -4.41 -20.60
N ILE A 688 4.93 -3.35 -21.00
CA ILE A 688 4.84 -2.10 -20.23
C ILE A 688 3.43 -1.96 -19.65
N GLY A 689 3.36 -1.75 -18.34
CA GLY A 689 2.12 -1.40 -17.66
C GLY A 689 1.72 0.04 -17.95
N THR A 690 0.45 0.25 -18.33
CA THR A 690 -0.11 1.58 -18.64
C THR A 690 -1.51 1.75 -18.06
N TYR A 691 -1.95 3.00 -17.89
CA TYR A 691 -3.35 3.35 -17.64
C TYR A 691 -4.15 3.40 -18.95
N SER A 692 -5.38 3.94 -18.98
CA SER A 692 -6.08 4.17 -20.25
C SER A 692 -5.31 5.18 -21.13
N ILE A 693 -4.85 6.29 -20.54
CA ILE A 693 -3.89 7.24 -21.13
C ILE A 693 -2.76 7.54 -20.13
N GLY A 694 -1.55 7.74 -20.60
CA GLY A 694 -0.34 7.90 -19.79
C GLY A 694 0.67 6.77 -20.03
N LYS A 695 1.95 7.08 -19.76
CA LYS A 695 3.15 6.25 -19.95
C LYS A 695 3.57 6.01 -21.40
N GLU A 696 2.93 6.66 -22.37
CA GLU A 696 3.26 6.51 -23.80
C GLU A 696 4.69 6.95 -24.12
N ARG A 697 5.22 7.96 -23.41
CA ARG A 697 6.61 8.41 -23.57
C ARG A 697 7.62 7.29 -23.25
N VAL A 698 7.36 6.49 -22.22
CA VAL A 698 8.19 5.32 -21.85
C VAL A 698 8.11 4.26 -22.95
N ALA A 699 6.91 3.96 -23.43
CA ALA A 699 6.71 3.02 -24.53
C ALA A 699 7.42 3.43 -25.81
N LEU A 700 7.27 4.70 -26.21
CA LEU A 700 7.91 5.29 -27.38
C LEU A 700 9.43 5.22 -27.27
N GLY A 701 10.00 5.61 -26.11
CA GLY A 701 11.44 5.59 -25.89
C GLY A 701 12.04 4.19 -25.99
N ILE A 702 11.43 3.20 -25.33
CA ILE A 702 11.88 1.81 -25.38
C ILE A 702 11.74 1.24 -26.80
N ALA A 703 10.61 1.50 -27.47
CA ALA A 703 10.35 1.02 -28.83
C ALA A 703 11.36 1.58 -29.85
N LYS A 704 11.67 2.88 -29.78
CA LYS A 704 12.74 3.50 -30.57
C LYS A 704 14.10 2.89 -30.25
N GLY A 705 14.43 2.71 -28.98
CA GLY A 705 15.70 2.11 -28.54
C GLY A 705 15.92 0.69 -29.08
N LEU A 706 14.85 -0.10 -29.14
CA LEU A 706 14.82 -1.47 -29.67
C LEU A 706 14.55 -1.55 -31.18
N ASN A 707 14.29 -0.43 -31.85
CA ASN A 707 13.87 -0.37 -33.25
C ASN A 707 12.70 -1.33 -33.57
N THR A 708 11.59 -1.17 -32.84
CA THR A 708 10.43 -2.05 -32.93
C THR A 708 9.11 -1.30 -32.81
N LYS A 709 8.01 -1.98 -33.15
CA LYS A 709 6.64 -1.49 -32.99
C LYS A 709 6.10 -1.78 -31.59
N VAL A 710 5.05 -1.04 -31.21
CA VAL A 710 4.31 -1.16 -29.96
C VAL A 710 2.96 -1.77 -30.25
N TYR A 711 2.73 -2.99 -29.76
CA TYR A 711 1.42 -3.64 -29.83
C TYR A 711 0.54 -3.23 -28.64
N CYS A 712 -0.74 -2.97 -28.90
CA CYS A 712 -1.76 -2.74 -27.88
C CYS A 712 -3.14 -3.25 -28.34
N SER A 713 -4.10 -3.32 -27.41
CA SER A 713 -5.50 -3.66 -27.73
C SER A 713 -6.12 -2.65 -28.71
N LYS A 714 -7.11 -3.09 -29.50
CA LYS A 714 -7.83 -2.23 -30.45
C LYS A 714 -8.45 -1.00 -29.80
N GLU A 715 -8.96 -1.14 -28.57
CA GLU A 715 -9.56 -0.06 -27.80
C GLU A 715 -8.50 1.01 -27.46
N LYS A 716 -7.37 0.59 -26.89
CA LYS A 716 -6.24 1.48 -26.58
C LYS A 716 -5.65 2.13 -27.85
N TYR A 717 -5.52 1.37 -28.95
CA TYR A 717 -5.08 1.89 -30.24
C TYR A 717 -6.00 3.01 -30.74
N ALA A 718 -7.32 2.80 -30.71
CA ALA A 718 -8.30 3.79 -31.14
C ALA A 718 -8.24 5.07 -30.27
N MET A 719 -7.96 4.95 -28.98
CA MET A 719 -7.76 6.09 -28.10
C MET A 719 -6.46 6.85 -28.40
N MET A 720 -5.33 6.15 -28.56
CA MET A 720 -4.02 6.77 -28.80
C MET A 720 -3.95 7.51 -30.15
N LYS A 721 -4.71 7.04 -31.15
CA LYS A 721 -4.91 7.75 -32.43
C LYS A 721 -5.58 9.13 -32.29
N LEU A 722 -6.22 9.41 -31.15
CA LEU A 722 -6.84 10.72 -30.90
C LEU A 722 -5.86 11.73 -30.29
N PHE A 723 -4.62 11.33 -29.99
CA PHE A 723 -3.65 12.24 -29.38
C PHE A 723 -3.02 13.21 -30.39
N GLU A 724 -3.15 12.98 -31.71
CA GLU A 724 -2.41 13.74 -32.74
C GLU A 724 -0.89 13.67 -32.56
N TRP A 725 -0.40 12.52 -32.12
CA TRP A 725 1.02 12.30 -31.87
C TRP A 725 1.63 11.40 -32.94
N ASN A 726 2.02 11.99 -34.07
CA ASN A 726 2.49 11.29 -35.27
C ASN A 726 3.58 10.23 -34.97
N GLU A 727 4.61 10.58 -34.19
CA GLU A 727 5.70 9.63 -33.88
C GLU A 727 5.23 8.37 -33.14
N LEU A 728 4.21 8.51 -32.27
CA LEU A 728 3.62 7.38 -31.57
C LEU A 728 2.75 6.58 -32.53
N GLU A 729 1.95 7.26 -33.35
CA GLU A 729 1.07 6.64 -34.34
C GLU A 729 1.80 5.75 -35.35
N ASP A 730 3.00 6.14 -35.76
CA ASP A 730 3.82 5.43 -36.75
C ASP A 730 4.31 4.06 -36.26
N ILE A 731 4.43 3.89 -34.95
CA ILE A 731 4.95 2.67 -34.33
C ILE A 731 3.88 1.78 -33.71
N LEU A 732 2.61 2.22 -33.68
CA LEU A 732 1.52 1.45 -33.07
C LEU A 732 1.06 0.29 -33.96
N GLU A 733 0.71 -0.81 -33.32
CA GLU A 733 0.09 -1.99 -33.93
C GLU A 733 -1.05 -2.50 -33.04
N CYS A 734 -2.14 -2.97 -33.66
CA CYS A 734 -3.28 -3.55 -32.95
C CYS A 734 -3.81 -4.85 -33.56
N ASP A 735 -3.25 -5.29 -34.69
CA ASP A 735 -3.51 -6.59 -35.27
C ASP A 735 -2.82 -7.68 -34.44
N GLU A 736 -3.62 -8.55 -33.83
CA GLU A 736 -3.10 -9.66 -33.00
C GLU A 736 -2.18 -10.60 -33.79
N ASN A 737 -2.37 -10.71 -35.11
CA ASN A 737 -1.52 -11.55 -35.96
C ASN A 737 -0.11 -10.98 -36.13
N LYS A 738 0.03 -9.65 -36.02
CA LYS A 738 1.31 -8.93 -36.12
C LYS A 738 1.93 -8.64 -34.75
N ALA A 739 1.20 -8.88 -33.66
CA ALA A 739 1.69 -8.68 -32.30
C ALA A 739 3.01 -9.43 -32.06
N VAL A 740 3.19 -10.63 -32.61
CA VAL A 740 4.43 -11.41 -32.48
C VAL A 740 5.68 -10.70 -33.03
N GLU A 741 5.51 -9.78 -33.99
CA GLU A 741 6.60 -8.99 -34.58
C GLU A 741 6.99 -7.78 -33.71
N CYS A 742 6.09 -7.36 -32.81
CA CYS A 742 6.26 -6.20 -31.93
C CYS A 742 7.08 -6.59 -30.69
N GLY A 743 8.19 -5.90 -30.46
CA GLY A 743 9.06 -6.15 -29.31
C GLY A 743 8.56 -5.52 -28.01
N VAL A 744 7.59 -4.61 -28.10
CA VAL A 744 6.99 -3.90 -26.97
C VAL A 744 5.47 -4.06 -27.00
N HIS A 745 4.89 -4.49 -25.88
CA HIS A 745 3.44 -4.65 -25.72
C HIS A 745 2.95 -3.79 -24.56
N LEU A 746 1.82 -3.10 -24.75
CA LEU A 746 1.15 -2.34 -23.70
C LEU A 746 0.03 -3.15 -23.08
N LEU A 747 0.07 -3.31 -21.77
CA LEU A 747 -1.01 -3.95 -20.99
C LEU A 747 -1.48 -3.03 -19.86
N PRO A 748 -2.74 -3.16 -19.42
CA PRO A 748 -3.19 -2.56 -18.17
C PRO A 748 -2.33 -3.04 -17.00
N MET A 749 -2.03 -2.15 -16.04
CA MET A 749 -1.17 -2.45 -14.88
C MET A 749 -1.58 -3.73 -14.12
N GLN A 750 -2.87 -4.03 -14.01
CA GLN A 750 -3.39 -5.21 -13.28
C GLN A 750 -3.14 -6.52 -14.01
N LYS A 751 -2.85 -6.47 -15.31
CA LYS A 751 -2.50 -7.66 -16.09
C LYS A 751 -1.04 -8.07 -15.91
N LEU A 752 -0.22 -7.29 -15.21
CA LEU A 752 1.21 -7.58 -15.01
C LEU A 752 1.50 -8.64 -13.94
N ARG A 753 0.47 -9.35 -13.43
CA ARG A 753 0.63 -10.39 -12.42
C ARG A 753 1.30 -11.64 -12.99
N LYS A 754 1.97 -12.38 -12.10
CA LYS A 754 2.76 -13.59 -12.40
C LYS A 754 2.00 -14.65 -13.20
N ASP A 755 0.79 -14.97 -12.78
CA ASP A 755 -0.11 -15.95 -13.43
C ASP A 755 -0.42 -15.54 -14.87
N LEU A 756 -0.82 -14.28 -15.05
CA LEU A 756 -1.22 -13.72 -16.35
C LEU A 756 -0.03 -13.57 -17.30
N MET A 757 1.15 -13.17 -16.82
CA MET A 757 2.35 -13.06 -17.65
C MET A 757 2.82 -14.42 -18.16
N LYS A 758 2.70 -15.48 -17.34
CA LYS A 758 2.99 -16.86 -17.80
C LYS A 758 2.06 -17.28 -18.93
N GLU A 759 0.77 -16.99 -18.83
CA GLU A 759 -0.19 -17.29 -19.91
C GLU A 759 0.04 -16.42 -21.16
N TYR A 760 0.38 -15.15 -20.96
CA TYR A 760 0.69 -14.23 -22.04
C TYR A 760 1.91 -14.70 -22.83
N LEU A 761 2.98 -15.14 -22.14
CA LEU A 761 4.18 -15.68 -22.79
C LEU A 761 3.87 -16.90 -23.66
N LYS A 762 2.95 -17.78 -23.26
CA LYS A 762 2.58 -18.97 -24.07
C LYS A 762 2.11 -18.60 -25.47
N LYS A 763 1.48 -17.43 -25.64
CA LYS A 763 1.01 -16.95 -26.96
C LYS A 763 2.16 -16.51 -27.87
N TYR A 764 3.25 -16.02 -27.28
CA TYR A 764 4.37 -15.42 -28.00
C TYR A 764 5.68 -16.21 -27.84
N SER A 765 5.62 -17.41 -27.25
CA SER A 765 6.78 -18.26 -27.00
C SER A 765 7.47 -18.74 -28.27
N SER A 766 6.82 -18.55 -29.43
CA SER A 766 7.42 -18.78 -30.74
C SER A 766 8.49 -17.74 -31.10
N ALA A 767 8.33 -16.48 -30.70
CA ALA A 767 9.29 -15.41 -31.02
C ALA A 767 10.11 -14.95 -29.81
N TYR A 768 9.64 -15.22 -28.59
CA TYR A 768 10.24 -14.70 -27.36
C TYR A 768 10.51 -15.78 -26.33
N ARG A 769 11.67 -15.70 -25.67
CA ARG A 769 12.01 -16.58 -24.56
C ARG A 769 11.31 -16.14 -23.29
N SER A 770 11.56 -14.96 -22.77
CA SER A 770 11.01 -14.48 -21.49
C SER A 770 10.24 -13.18 -21.68
N ILE A 771 9.45 -12.80 -20.67
CA ILE A 771 8.85 -11.47 -20.60
C ILE A 771 9.69 -10.59 -19.68
N LEU A 772 10.03 -9.38 -20.14
CA LEU A 772 10.54 -8.33 -19.28
C LEU A 772 9.43 -7.33 -18.99
N VAL A 773 8.93 -7.34 -17.76
CA VAL A 773 7.88 -6.44 -17.28
C VAL A 773 8.50 -5.13 -16.84
N VAL A 774 8.06 -4.04 -17.45
CA VAL A 774 8.41 -2.66 -17.10
C VAL A 774 7.22 -2.05 -16.38
N GLN A 775 7.42 -1.66 -15.12
CA GLN A 775 6.39 -1.03 -14.29
C GLN A 775 6.76 0.44 -14.02
N PRO A 776 6.40 1.37 -14.92
CA PRO A 776 6.71 2.79 -14.78
C PRO A 776 5.77 3.45 -13.76
N THR A 777 6.29 3.74 -12.56
CA THR A 777 5.55 4.43 -11.50
C THR A 777 6.48 5.16 -10.53
N GLY A 778 6.07 6.36 -10.07
CA GLY A 778 6.81 7.19 -9.11
C GLY A 778 7.04 6.50 -7.76
N TRP A 779 6.17 5.55 -7.39
CA TRP A 779 6.23 4.79 -6.14
C TRP A 779 7.43 3.86 -6.01
N THR A 780 8.13 3.55 -7.11
CA THR A 780 9.33 2.68 -7.08
C THR A 780 10.57 3.35 -6.49
N TYR A 781 10.52 4.65 -6.22
CA TYR A 781 11.64 5.40 -5.67
C TYR A 781 11.78 5.28 -4.14
N GLY A 782 10.76 4.76 -3.44
CA GLY A 782 10.78 4.57 -1.97
C GLY A 782 11.55 3.35 -1.46
N TYR A 783 12.18 2.58 -2.35
CA TYR A 783 12.93 1.38 -2.01
C TYR A 783 14.30 1.45 -2.67
N THR A 784 15.38 1.31 -1.91
CA THR A 784 16.74 0.91 -2.36
C THR A 784 17.75 1.97 -2.86
N VAL A 785 17.89 3.13 -2.23
CA VAL A 785 19.12 3.92 -2.41
C VAL A 785 19.85 4.13 -1.09
N SER A 786 21.14 3.79 -1.09
CA SER A 786 22.08 4.05 0.00
C SER A 786 22.15 5.56 0.26
N PRO A 787 22.26 6.03 1.52
CA PRO A 787 22.32 7.46 1.85
C PRO A 787 23.40 8.25 1.08
N ASP A 788 24.45 7.56 0.62
CA ASP A 788 25.66 8.17 0.05
C ASP A 788 25.70 8.29 -1.49
N SER A 789 24.66 7.85 -2.22
CA SER A 789 24.66 7.88 -3.69
C SER A 789 23.51 8.72 -4.24
N ASP A 790 23.81 9.65 -5.16
CA ASP A 790 22.79 10.43 -5.86
C ASP A 790 21.83 9.50 -6.63
N PRO A 791 20.56 9.40 -6.18
CA PRO A 791 19.56 8.49 -6.76
C PRO A 791 19.10 8.87 -8.18
N HIS A 792 19.53 10.02 -8.71
CA HIS A 792 19.21 10.52 -10.05
C HIS A 792 20.20 10.08 -11.14
N THR A 793 21.28 9.40 -10.76
CA THR A 793 22.33 8.98 -11.70
C THR A 793 21.94 7.76 -12.54
N GLU A 794 22.60 7.61 -13.70
CA GLU A 794 22.47 6.43 -14.56
C GLU A 794 22.87 5.17 -13.81
N GLU A 795 23.98 5.20 -13.08
CA GLU A 795 24.53 4.07 -12.33
C GLU A 795 23.57 3.62 -11.23
N ALA A 796 23.00 4.55 -10.46
CA ALA A 796 22.00 4.24 -9.43
C ALA A 796 20.74 3.63 -10.06
N THR A 797 20.32 4.15 -11.21
CA THR A 797 19.17 3.63 -11.96
C THR A 797 19.42 2.21 -12.47
N TYR A 798 20.57 1.94 -13.07
CA TYR A 798 20.93 0.62 -13.57
C TYR A 798 21.06 -0.40 -12.44
N LYS A 799 21.62 -0.01 -11.30
CA LYS A 799 21.70 -0.87 -10.11
C LYS A 799 20.31 -1.30 -9.62
N ARG A 800 19.33 -0.39 -9.62
CA ARG A 800 17.93 -0.72 -9.28
C ARG A 800 17.33 -1.70 -10.28
N TYR A 801 17.55 -1.47 -11.58
CA TYR A 801 17.05 -2.36 -12.63
C TYR A 801 17.69 -3.74 -12.54
N ASP A 802 19.00 -3.81 -12.31
CA ASP A 802 19.70 -5.08 -12.10
C ASP A 802 19.21 -5.81 -10.85
N THR A 803 18.93 -5.08 -9.76
CA THR A 803 18.34 -5.67 -8.55
C THR A 803 16.97 -6.26 -8.85
N GLY A 804 16.07 -5.50 -9.48
CA GLY A 804 14.75 -6.01 -9.87
C GLY A 804 14.81 -7.19 -10.84
N PHE A 805 15.71 -7.10 -11.82
CA PHE A 805 15.90 -8.13 -12.83
C PHE A 805 16.46 -9.43 -12.26
N ASN A 806 17.43 -9.35 -11.33
CA ASN A 806 18.10 -10.51 -10.72
C ASN A 806 17.29 -11.11 -9.56
N ASN A 807 16.37 -10.36 -8.96
CA ASN A 807 15.50 -10.81 -7.87
C ASN A 807 14.40 -11.75 -8.40
N VAL A 808 14.80 -12.99 -8.71
CA VAL A 808 13.92 -14.09 -9.14
C VAL A 808 13.72 -15.04 -7.98
N LYS A 809 12.47 -15.23 -7.56
CA LYS A 809 12.13 -16.18 -6.48
C LYS A 809 12.19 -17.63 -6.98
N ARG A 810 12.49 -18.58 -6.09
CA ARG A 810 12.61 -20.01 -6.46
C ARG A 810 11.35 -20.58 -7.13
N ASP A 811 10.17 -20.12 -6.72
CA ASP A 811 8.86 -20.50 -7.29
C ASP A 811 8.56 -19.82 -8.65
N GLU A 812 9.44 -18.92 -9.10
CA GLU A 812 9.39 -18.31 -10.44
C GLU A 812 10.22 -19.10 -11.45
N ILE A 813 11.08 -20.01 -10.99
CA ILE A 813 11.90 -20.89 -11.81
C ILE A 813 11.12 -22.18 -12.08
N ARG A 814 10.88 -22.51 -13.36
CA ARG A 814 10.26 -23.79 -13.75
C ARG A 814 11.18 -24.51 -14.73
N ASP A 815 11.58 -25.73 -14.39
CA ASP A 815 12.47 -26.55 -15.23
C ASP A 815 13.78 -25.80 -15.61
N GLY A 816 14.28 -24.94 -14.70
CA GLY A 816 15.46 -24.08 -14.92
C GLY A 816 15.19 -22.77 -15.68
N VAL A 817 13.98 -22.56 -16.19
CA VAL A 817 13.62 -21.38 -17.00
C VAL A 817 12.93 -20.30 -16.16
N VAL A 818 13.33 -19.04 -16.38
CA VAL A 818 12.69 -17.85 -15.82
C VAL A 818 11.72 -17.25 -16.86
N PRO A 819 10.40 -17.50 -16.75
CA PRO A 819 9.43 -17.11 -17.78
C PRO A 819 9.14 -15.60 -17.80
N TYR A 820 9.38 -14.89 -16.71
CA TYR A 820 9.29 -13.44 -16.69
C TYR A 820 10.27 -12.85 -15.67
N ARG A 821 10.68 -11.61 -15.91
CA ARG A 821 11.45 -10.76 -14.99
C ARG A 821 10.76 -9.41 -14.92
N ARG A 822 10.96 -8.67 -13.83
CA ARG A 822 10.35 -7.36 -13.63
C ARG A 822 11.41 -6.34 -13.28
N ILE A 823 11.27 -5.13 -13.79
CA ILE A 823 12.06 -3.98 -13.35
C ILE A 823 11.15 -2.87 -12.86
N PRO A 824 11.39 -2.33 -11.65
CA PRO A 824 10.74 -1.11 -11.21
C PRO A 824 11.32 0.08 -11.98
N VAL A 825 10.48 0.97 -12.51
CA VAL A 825 10.93 2.18 -13.23
C VAL A 825 10.34 3.42 -12.55
N ALA A 826 11.20 4.28 -12.02
CA ALA A 826 10.82 5.47 -11.25
C ALA A 826 10.33 6.64 -12.13
N TYR A 827 9.31 6.38 -12.95
CA TYR A 827 8.72 7.34 -13.86
C TYR A 827 7.40 7.88 -13.31
N SER A 828 7.34 9.20 -13.08
CA SER A 828 6.12 9.90 -12.65
C SER A 828 5.69 10.93 -13.69
N GLU A 829 4.37 11.11 -13.82
CA GLU A 829 3.72 12.15 -14.64
C GLU A 829 3.21 13.31 -13.79
N HIS A 830 3.42 13.23 -12.47
CA HIS A 830 3.21 14.34 -11.55
C HIS A 830 4.56 14.90 -11.12
N SER A 831 4.54 16.17 -10.72
CA SER A 831 5.68 16.89 -10.18
C SER A 831 6.27 16.20 -8.95
N SER A 832 7.58 16.09 -8.91
CA SER A 832 8.37 15.82 -7.70
C SER A 832 8.31 17.00 -6.75
N TYR A 833 8.77 16.79 -5.51
CA TYR A 833 8.88 17.87 -4.54
C TYR A 833 9.75 19.03 -5.05
N ALA A 834 10.91 18.73 -5.64
CA ALA A 834 11.81 19.76 -6.17
C ALA A 834 11.18 20.57 -7.32
N GLU A 835 10.45 19.90 -8.22
CA GLU A 835 9.73 20.56 -9.31
C GLU A 835 8.57 21.43 -8.79
N LEU A 836 7.83 20.98 -7.77
CA LEU A 836 6.78 21.79 -7.11
C LEU A 836 7.38 23.01 -6.42
N VAL A 837 8.47 22.85 -5.68
CA VAL A 837 9.18 23.96 -5.03
C VAL A 837 9.68 24.96 -6.08
N MET A 838 10.27 24.49 -7.18
CA MET A 838 10.69 25.34 -8.31
C MET A 838 9.51 26.12 -8.91
N PHE A 839 8.36 25.46 -9.10
CA PHE A 839 7.14 26.09 -9.61
C PHE A 839 6.61 27.17 -8.65
N ILE A 840 6.51 26.85 -7.35
CA ILE A 840 6.01 27.76 -6.31
C ILE A 840 6.92 28.99 -6.17
N ARG A 841 8.24 28.79 -6.11
CA ARG A 841 9.20 29.88 -5.84
C ARG A 841 9.40 30.81 -7.04
N THR A 842 9.06 30.37 -8.24
CA THR A 842 9.35 31.14 -9.47
C THR A 842 8.14 31.88 -10.01
N LEU A 843 6.93 31.35 -9.77
CA LEU A 843 5.69 31.88 -10.30
C LEU A 843 5.01 32.84 -9.30
N PRO A 844 4.73 34.10 -9.68
CA PRO A 844 4.10 35.05 -8.75
C PRO A 844 2.63 34.69 -8.54
N VAL A 845 2.28 34.26 -7.33
CA VAL A 845 0.90 33.87 -6.94
C VAL A 845 0.60 34.41 -5.55
N LYS A 846 -0.53 35.10 -5.39
CA LYS A 846 -0.93 35.69 -4.10
C LYS A 846 -1.42 34.66 -3.08
N LYS A 847 -2.13 33.61 -3.54
CA LYS A 847 -2.66 32.54 -2.68
C LYS A 847 -2.58 31.17 -3.37
N TRP A 848 -1.94 30.21 -2.71
CA TRP A 848 -1.86 28.82 -3.14
C TRP A 848 -2.97 28.00 -2.48
N ILE A 849 -3.57 27.09 -3.24
CA ILE A 849 -4.67 26.22 -2.80
C ILE A 849 -4.28 24.78 -3.15
N PRO A 850 -3.94 23.92 -2.17
CA PRO A 850 -3.63 22.53 -2.43
C PRO A 850 -4.90 21.77 -2.86
N THR A 851 -4.81 20.93 -3.88
CA THR A 851 -5.96 20.17 -4.41
C THR A 851 -5.97 18.70 -3.99
N VAL A 852 -4.83 18.16 -3.54
CA VAL A 852 -4.65 16.76 -3.15
C VAL A 852 -4.00 16.68 -1.76
N ASN A 853 -4.27 15.63 -0.99
CA ASN A 853 -3.59 15.40 0.30
C ASN A 853 -3.76 16.55 1.33
N MET A 854 -4.91 17.23 1.32
CA MET A 854 -5.21 18.39 2.18
C MET A 854 -5.09 18.11 3.71
N GLN A 855 -5.00 16.84 4.12
CA GLN A 855 -4.84 16.43 5.51
C GLN A 855 -3.37 16.16 5.90
N THR A 856 -2.48 15.91 4.92
CA THR A 856 -1.07 15.54 5.14
C THR A 856 -0.09 16.58 4.61
N VAL A 857 -0.52 17.49 3.74
CA VAL A 857 0.22 18.73 3.49
C VAL A 857 0.10 19.53 4.78
N CYS A 858 1.05 19.36 5.69
CA CYS A 858 1.13 20.19 6.88
C CYS A 858 1.11 21.64 6.39
N SER A 859 0.21 22.47 6.92
CA SER A 859 0.18 23.88 6.56
C SER A 859 1.59 24.47 6.72
N GLU A 860 2.36 23.99 7.69
CA GLU A 860 3.76 24.35 7.94
C GLU A 860 4.73 24.04 6.79
N ASP A 861 4.60 22.97 6.01
CA ASP A 861 5.57 22.66 4.92
C ASP A 861 5.36 23.59 3.71
N LEU A 862 4.09 23.83 3.34
CA LEU A 862 3.75 24.80 2.32
C LEU A 862 4.03 26.22 2.83
N HIS A 863 3.73 26.53 4.10
CA HIS A 863 4.08 27.79 4.74
C HIS A 863 5.58 28.00 4.77
N GLN A 864 6.41 27.02 5.12
CA GLN A 864 7.88 27.13 5.11
C GLN A 864 8.43 27.42 3.71
N VAL A 865 7.90 26.77 2.67
CA VAL A 865 8.28 27.06 1.28
C VAL A 865 7.86 28.47 0.86
N LEU A 866 6.74 28.98 1.39
CA LEU A 866 6.22 30.33 1.14
C LEU A 866 6.84 31.42 2.03
N GLU A 867 7.29 31.10 3.24
CA GLU A 867 7.97 32.02 4.17
C GLU A 867 9.44 32.22 3.78
N ALA A 868 10.04 31.23 3.12
CA ALA A 868 11.37 31.35 2.50
C ALA A 868 11.36 32.15 1.18
N THR A 869 10.20 32.70 0.80
CA THR A 869 10.08 33.75 -0.21
C THR A 869 9.70 35.02 0.53
N ASP A 870 10.60 36.02 0.56
CA ASP A 870 10.36 37.32 1.21
C ASP A 870 9.06 37.95 0.66
N ASP A 871 7.92 37.73 1.32
CA ASP A 871 6.65 38.49 1.26
C ASP A 871 5.60 37.83 2.19
N ALA A 872 5.89 37.82 3.48
CA ALA A 872 5.02 37.29 4.53
C ALA A 872 3.94 38.32 4.93
N GLU A 873 2.88 38.49 4.14
CA GLU A 873 1.68 39.24 4.59
C GLU A 873 0.31 38.65 4.16
N SER A 874 0.22 37.50 3.47
CA SER A 874 -1.05 37.08 2.85
C SER A 874 -1.80 35.86 3.42
N CYS A 875 -1.44 35.32 4.59
CA CYS A 875 -2.17 34.18 5.18
C CYS A 875 -2.64 34.45 6.61
N THR A 876 -3.78 35.12 6.73
CA THR A 876 -4.79 34.86 7.79
C THR A 876 -6.12 34.51 7.13
#